data_AF-A0A1I2Z019-F1
#
_entry.id   AF-A0A1I2Z019-F1
#
_cell.length_a   1.000
_cell.length_b   1.000
_cell.length_c   1.000
_cell.angle_alpha   90.00
_cell.angle_beta   90.00
_cell.angle_gamma   90.00
#
_symmetry.space_group_name_H-M   'P 1'
#
loop_
_entity.id
_entity.type
_entity.pdbx_description
1 polymer ?
#
loop_
_entity_poly.entity_id
_entity_poly.type
_entity_poly.pdbx_seq_one_letter_code
_entity_poly.pdbx_strand_id
1 'polypeptide(L)'
;MRQSKMSGRSKKILAVFLAAAMIAGNALTVLAEDVSGNNVETVEEKVEETSQESSGEASVEESGSQESTEEKPEESTSGEETTETESASSEETESSEGTEAPAETEEETETESETETESETANGSVSGNSVSGNDVEEETGFELTYVYDKEAVTVEGPDRAEEDEEFSFRVMVNKGYTLLEVTCGGEALTAEVTDAAETDGFSYVCEKVTEDTEIVIKSEKEAEEERIFEKKDVIIGNGRATVTIKAAADDENLKDAELVADEEKADSRLLEEYALNEGMEYLSHIDFGLHFEKKAEDGSMEEVQPSRPVKVTITFTKELSFDSEVQKAELLHVTAQDGKQEKAEKAADLYEMTAVAYYSARNTQIPGMKKVVTFETDSFSPFPIMLMHVVEDEEYTPLSWANSGNYNYVPGNSKWKADPIDNSKPTTSGIQADVSHVKKDGYIIYTIPAGFSSQTININATEDVKTMLEGSYVPGDEALFTIRIVNNSGYTFNYVKNSFYGGTESNAYMYEDTDPKYQCVIDMSSDTGLSATGGWVNGATGFDGSPILNYSSNPAGLGWGINRTANAALRYLLENYCDKEDEGSNFKSNGGKSQRFYTDEYLGKALKRAGYTGIGQLSNYYIDYYNNVEGTNVTKLEDLAPSYLYNSLFAGNRMYVRETNPEVVELGYNFFYNMGTRIVPEDTKGLSKSQFTIGNWMRNETGFEGEIETLLGEVTPGNSYELPGFKMEIDFLYISNAYMSMDYGFTFGLQLSRNNPPEPPVPPAPEEPAPGNPTPADTPTPTVTAAVLGESAAPDVAVLGEALPPQVGVLGESKGPGTGDSAPIAAWGLAALGTAAFLAVYAMKKRRKTKDI
;
A
#
# COMPACT_ATOMS: atom_id res chain seq x y z
N MET A 1 65.33 -22.40 19.53
CA MET A 1 65.92 -23.49 20.34
C MET A 1 64.95 -24.68 20.39
N ARG A 2 65.44 -25.88 20.73
CA ARG A 2 64.69 -27.11 21.15
C ARG A 2 63.41 -27.48 20.37
N GLN A 3 63.49 -28.60 19.61
CA GLN A 3 62.32 -29.42 19.33
C GLN A 3 61.68 -29.94 20.63
N SER A 4 60.34 -30.03 20.65
CA SER A 4 59.59 -30.84 21.62
C SER A 4 58.69 -31.81 20.86
N LYS A 5 58.73 -33.11 21.19
CA LYS A 5 57.95 -34.15 20.52
C LYS A 5 56.59 -34.32 21.19
N MET A 6 55.51 -33.87 20.54
CA MET A 6 54.17 -34.33 20.91
C MET A 6 53.98 -35.82 20.57
N SER A 7 53.23 -36.53 21.41
CA SER A 7 53.17 -38.00 21.39
C SER A 7 52.09 -38.55 20.43
N GLY A 8 52.25 -39.82 20.03
CA GLY A 8 51.43 -40.47 19.00
C GLY A 8 49.95 -40.71 19.32
N ARG A 9 49.38 -40.12 20.39
CA ARG A 9 47.93 -40.15 20.65
C ARG A 9 47.16 -39.08 19.85
N SER A 10 47.73 -37.89 19.65
CA SER A 10 47.03 -36.78 18.97
C SER A 10 46.63 -37.11 17.53
N LYS A 11 47.47 -37.85 16.79
CA LYS A 11 47.20 -38.23 15.39
C LYS A 11 46.01 -39.18 15.20
N LYS A 12 45.55 -39.89 16.25
CA LYS A 12 44.36 -40.76 16.16
C LYS A 12 43.05 -40.05 16.47
N ILE A 13 43.09 -38.92 17.19
CA ILE A 13 41.88 -38.13 17.48
C ILE A 13 41.53 -37.24 16.28
N LEU A 14 42.53 -36.59 15.67
CA LEU A 14 42.33 -35.75 14.49
C LEU A 14 41.75 -36.51 13.29
N ALA A 15 42.17 -37.77 13.09
CA ALA A 15 41.63 -38.64 12.04
C ALA A 15 40.15 -39.06 12.26
N VAL A 16 39.69 -39.13 13.51
CA VAL A 16 38.28 -39.43 13.82
C VAL A 16 37.40 -38.20 13.63
N PHE A 17 37.88 -37.00 13.98
CA PHE A 17 37.17 -35.75 13.70
C PHE A 17 37.03 -35.49 12.18
N LEU A 18 38.09 -35.71 11.39
CA LEU A 18 38.01 -35.61 9.93
C LEU A 18 37.04 -36.63 9.30
N ALA A 19 37.02 -37.87 9.79
CA ALA A 19 36.07 -38.88 9.33
C ALA A 19 34.61 -38.52 9.67
N ALA A 20 34.36 -37.96 10.86
CA ALA A 20 33.03 -37.50 11.24
C ALA A 20 32.56 -36.31 10.39
N ALA A 21 33.45 -35.36 10.10
CA ALA A 21 33.14 -34.21 9.24
C ALA A 21 32.77 -34.63 7.80
N MET A 22 33.49 -35.60 7.22
CA MET A 22 33.18 -36.13 5.88
C MET A 22 31.84 -36.89 5.82
N ILE A 23 31.43 -37.53 6.91
CA ILE A 23 30.13 -38.23 6.99
C ILE A 23 28.98 -37.22 7.16
N ALA A 24 29.18 -36.13 7.89
CA ALA A 24 28.20 -35.05 8.01
C ALA A 24 28.05 -34.25 6.70
N GLY A 25 29.15 -33.92 6.01
CA GLY A 25 29.12 -33.18 4.75
C GLY A 25 28.36 -33.88 3.63
N ASN A 26 28.48 -35.21 3.54
CA ASN A 26 27.79 -36.01 2.52
C ASN A 26 26.31 -36.33 2.85
N ALA A 27 25.79 -35.87 3.99
CA ALA A 27 24.38 -36.04 4.36
C ALA A 27 23.48 -34.86 3.94
N LEU A 28 24.08 -33.74 3.52
CA LEU A 28 23.38 -32.50 3.12
C LEU A 28 23.22 -32.33 1.61
N THR A 29 23.79 -33.24 0.80
CA THR A 29 23.72 -33.22 -0.68
C THR A 29 22.78 -34.28 -1.27
N VAL A 30 21.86 -34.83 -0.47
CA VAL A 30 20.91 -35.89 -0.91
C VAL A 30 19.45 -35.50 -0.64
N LEU A 31 19.09 -34.25 -0.94
CA LEU A 31 17.69 -33.77 -1.10
C LEU A 31 17.56 -32.67 -2.19
N ALA A 32 18.44 -32.66 -3.20
CA ALA A 32 18.46 -31.62 -4.22
C ALA A 32 19.00 -32.08 -5.59
N GLU A 33 18.46 -33.16 -6.17
CA GLU A 33 18.81 -33.57 -7.54
C GLU A 33 17.73 -34.46 -8.19
N ASP A 34 16.73 -33.87 -8.87
CA ASP A 34 16.09 -34.49 -10.06
C ASP A 34 15.28 -33.52 -10.96
N VAL A 35 15.95 -32.50 -11.53
CA VAL A 35 15.62 -31.98 -12.89
C VAL A 35 16.94 -31.66 -13.58
N SER A 36 17.19 -32.23 -14.77
CA SER A 36 18.49 -32.13 -15.46
C SER A 36 18.46 -31.14 -16.64
N GLY A 37 19.59 -30.47 -16.90
CA GLY A 37 19.65 -29.41 -17.94
C GLY A 37 21.06 -28.84 -18.21
N ASN A 38 21.98 -29.68 -18.68
CA ASN A 38 23.37 -29.36 -19.09
C ASN A 38 23.68 -27.90 -19.48
N ASN A 39 24.75 -27.33 -18.89
CA ASN A 39 26.05 -27.35 -19.58
C ASN A 39 27.24 -27.09 -18.65
N VAL A 40 28.43 -27.45 -19.13
CA VAL A 40 29.72 -27.25 -18.44
C VAL A 40 30.57 -26.32 -19.29
N GLU A 41 31.17 -25.30 -18.67
CA GLU A 41 32.47 -24.81 -19.12
C GLU A 41 33.34 -24.40 -17.93
N THR A 42 34.63 -24.75 -17.98
CA THR A 42 35.58 -24.64 -16.87
C THR A 42 36.69 -23.65 -17.19
N VAL A 43 37.03 -22.76 -16.25
CA VAL A 43 38.29 -22.01 -16.25
C VAL A 43 38.96 -22.13 -14.88
N GLU A 44 40.29 -22.21 -14.89
CA GLU A 44 41.10 -22.60 -13.74
C GLU A 44 41.63 -21.41 -12.91
N GLU A 45 41.90 -21.69 -11.63
CA GLU A 45 43.07 -21.26 -10.87
C GLU A 45 43.63 -19.82 -11.06
N LYS A 46 43.54 -19.00 -10.00
CA LYS A 46 44.77 -18.68 -9.25
C LYS A 46 44.60 -18.13 -7.82
N VAL A 47 45.55 -18.53 -6.98
CA VAL A 47 45.84 -17.97 -5.67
C VAL A 47 47.18 -17.24 -5.75
N GLU A 48 47.30 -16.08 -5.11
CA GLU A 48 48.58 -15.66 -4.52
C GLU A 48 48.33 -14.80 -3.26
N GLU A 49 49.21 -14.92 -2.27
CA GLU A 49 49.13 -14.24 -0.97
C GLU A 49 49.72 -12.79 -1.10
N THR A 50 49.85 -11.90 -0.11
CA THR A 50 50.33 -12.09 1.27
C THR A 50 50.31 -10.77 2.07
N SER A 51 50.06 -10.83 3.39
CA SER A 51 50.69 -10.00 4.46
C SER A 51 50.47 -8.45 4.47
N GLN A 52 50.62 -7.68 5.57
CA GLN A 52 50.99 -7.95 6.98
C GLN A 52 50.59 -6.76 7.90
N GLU A 53 50.16 -7.04 9.15
CA GLU A 53 50.39 -6.24 10.40
C GLU A 53 50.00 -4.72 10.45
N SER A 54 49.89 -4.02 11.59
CA SER A 54 50.23 -4.29 13.00
C SER A 54 49.40 -3.47 14.00
N SER A 55 49.28 -3.97 15.26
CA SER A 55 49.13 -3.22 16.54
C SER A 55 47.94 -2.26 16.80
N GLY A 56 47.41 -2.16 18.03
CA GLY A 56 47.72 -2.95 19.24
C GLY A 56 47.19 -2.39 20.57
N GLU A 57 47.44 -3.17 21.64
CA GLU A 57 47.39 -2.85 23.08
C GLU A 57 46.04 -2.55 23.80
N ALA A 58 45.50 -3.60 24.43
CA ALA A 58 45.26 -3.75 25.88
C ALA A 58 44.57 -2.60 26.69
N SER A 59 43.67 -2.90 27.62
CA SER A 59 43.93 -3.81 28.75
C SER A 59 42.65 -4.22 29.54
N VAL A 60 42.82 -5.12 30.52
CA VAL A 60 41.76 -5.74 31.35
C VAL A 60 41.98 -5.39 32.82
N GLU A 61 40.91 -5.22 33.61
CA GLU A 61 40.87 -5.49 35.06
C GLU A 61 39.51 -6.12 35.44
N GLU A 62 39.45 -6.79 36.59
CA GLU A 62 38.37 -7.70 37.05
C GLU A 62 38.01 -7.38 38.50
N SER A 63 36.71 -7.29 38.87
CA SER A 63 36.29 -7.45 40.28
C SER A 63 34.79 -7.57 40.52
N GLY A 64 34.41 -8.03 41.72
CA GLY A 64 33.27 -7.42 42.44
C GLY A 64 31.97 -8.22 42.64
N SER A 65 32.02 -9.44 43.18
CA SER A 65 30.80 -10.12 43.68
C SER A 65 30.35 -9.61 45.06
N GLN A 66 29.04 -9.40 45.26
CA GLN A 66 28.39 -9.45 46.58
C GLN A 66 27.06 -10.24 46.53
N GLU A 67 26.49 -10.52 47.70
CA GLU A 67 25.73 -11.74 48.00
C GLU A 67 24.51 -11.47 48.92
N SER A 68 23.47 -12.33 48.83
CA SER A 68 22.30 -12.43 49.73
C SER A 68 21.26 -11.28 49.64
N THR A 69 19.97 -11.46 49.98
CA THR A 69 19.31 -12.46 50.86
C THR A 69 18.01 -13.04 50.27
N GLU A 70 17.53 -14.15 50.87
CA GLU A 70 16.24 -14.80 50.63
C GLU A 70 15.09 -14.08 51.36
N GLU A 71 13.83 -14.20 50.88
CA GLU A 71 12.81 -15.00 51.60
C GLU A 71 11.56 -15.29 50.72
N LYS A 72 10.54 -15.93 51.30
CA LYS A 72 9.42 -16.61 50.60
C LYS A 72 8.09 -15.82 50.59
N PRO A 73 7.10 -16.21 49.76
CA PRO A 73 5.84 -15.48 49.60
C PRO A 73 4.75 -15.88 50.61
N GLU A 74 3.71 -15.05 50.71
CA GLU A 74 2.40 -15.39 51.27
C GLU A 74 1.30 -15.28 50.19
N GLU A 75 0.35 -16.21 50.20
CA GLU A 75 -0.92 -16.10 49.48
C GLU A 75 -1.92 -15.27 50.30
N SER A 76 -2.87 -14.60 49.66
CA SER A 76 -4.19 -14.36 50.25
C SER A 76 -5.26 -14.07 49.20
N THR A 77 -6.33 -14.86 49.24
CA THR A 77 -7.58 -14.64 48.51
C THR A 77 -8.50 -13.65 49.24
N SER A 78 -9.26 -12.87 48.46
CA SER A 78 -10.59 -12.41 48.83
C SER A 78 -11.36 -12.02 47.55
N GLY A 79 -12.68 -11.84 47.63
CA GLY A 79 -13.50 -11.45 46.49
C GLY A 79 -14.71 -10.62 46.91
N GLU A 80 -15.76 -10.72 46.10
CA GLU A 80 -17.14 -10.24 46.32
C GLU A 80 -17.53 -8.79 45.96
N GLU A 81 -18.65 -8.76 45.21
CA GLU A 81 -19.76 -7.79 45.16
C GLU A 81 -19.55 -6.33 44.73
N THR A 82 -19.93 -6.09 43.46
CA THR A 82 -21.02 -5.20 43.03
C THR A 82 -21.46 -4.05 43.95
N THR A 83 -21.62 -2.86 43.36
CA THR A 83 -22.81 -2.02 43.63
C THR A 83 -23.14 -1.13 42.43
N GLU A 84 -24.42 -1.07 42.05
CA GLU A 84 -24.93 -0.05 41.12
C GLU A 84 -25.09 1.29 41.86
N THR A 85 -25.04 2.42 41.14
CA THR A 85 -25.67 3.66 41.61
C THR A 85 -26.08 4.53 40.42
N GLU A 86 -27.36 4.47 40.04
CA GLU A 86 -27.97 5.57 39.27
C GLU A 86 -28.06 6.82 40.14
N SER A 87 -27.89 8.00 39.55
CA SER A 87 -28.49 9.26 40.02
C SER A 87 -28.57 10.27 38.88
N ALA A 88 -29.74 10.87 38.70
CA ALA A 88 -30.04 11.82 37.64
C ALA A 88 -30.55 13.15 38.22
N SER A 89 -30.61 14.19 37.37
CA SER A 89 -31.12 15.54 37.70
C SER A 89 -30.19 16.35 38.63
N SER A 90 -30.07 17.68 38.49
CA SER A 90 -31.08 18.64 37.98
C SER A 90 -30.50 19.84 37.24
N GLU A 91 -31.38 20.51 36.48
CA GLU A 91 -31.18 21.82 35.87
C GLU A 91 -31.04 22.94 36.91
N GLU A 92 -30.44 24.07 36.52
CA GLU A 92 -30.89 25.43 36.89
C GLU A 92 -30.44 26.42 35.80
N THR A 93 -31.03 27.63 35.77
CA THR A 93 -31.48 28.19 34.48
C THR A 93 -31.25 29.70 34.28
N GLU A 94 -31.11 30.11 33.00
CA GLU A 94 -31.27 31.48 32.45
C GLU A 94 -30.25 32.58 32.88
N SER A 95 -30.06 33.70 32.17
CA SER A 95 -30.98 34.43 31.27
C SER A 95 -30.28 35.38 30.26
N SER A 96 -31.05 35.92 29.31
CA SER A 96 -30.76 36.96 28.28
C SER A 96 -29.64 36.63 27.27
N GLU A 97 -29.89 36.44 25.96
CA GLU A 97 -30.53 37.34 24.95
C GLU A 97 -29.68 38.59 24.61
N GLY A 98 -29.38 38.92 23.34
CA GLY A 98 -29.65 38.23 22.06
C GLY A 98 -29.77 39.22 20.88
N THR A 99 -29.55 38.79 19.64
CA THR A 99 -30.04 39.32 18.33
C THR A 99 -29.54 38.40 17.20
N GLU A 100 -30.21 38.39 16.03
CA GLU A 100 -30.21 37.27 15.07
C GLU A 100 -29.52 37.55 13.72
N ALA A 101 -28.79 36.53 13.20
CA ALA A 101 -28.75 36.06 11.79
C ALA A 101 -28.33 37.01 10.62
N PRO A 102 -28.05 36.48 9.40
CA PRO A 102 -27.90 35.08 8.96
C PRO A 102 -26.51 34.76 8.32
N ALA A 103 -26.44 33.57 7.69
CA ALA A 103 -25.56 33.03 6.63
C ALA A 103 -24.65 34.02 5.83
N GLU A 104 -23.54 33.61 5.21
CA GLU A 104 -23.35 32.37 4.41
C GLU A 104 -22.01 31.64 4.65
N THR A 105 -21.82 30.49 3.97
CA THR A 105 -20.63 29.63 4.07
C THR A 105 -20.28 29.12 2.67
N GLU A 106 -19.09 29.45 2.20
CA GLU A 106 -18.51 28.87 0.99
C GLU A 106 -17.12 28.33 1.37
N GLU A 107 -16.93 27.02 1.15
CA GLU A 107 -15.62 26.37 1.21
C GLU A 107 -15.03 26.44 -0.20
N GLU A 108 -13.92 27.15 -0.40
CA GLU A 108 -13.12 27.00 -1.61
C GLU A 108 -11.94 26.05 -1.33
N THR A 109 -11.92 24.93 -2.05
CA THR A 109 -10.85 23.95 -2.02
C THR A 109 -9.70 24.40 -2.91
N GLU A 110 -8.69 25.04 -2.34
CA GLU A 110 -7.43 25.27 -3.06
C GLU A 110 -6.83 23.92 -3.49
N THR A 111 -6.50 23.81 -4.77
CA THR A 111 -5.94 22.59 -5.37
C THR A 111 -4.57 22.94 -5.93
N GLU A 112 -3.52 22.55 -5.21
CA GLU A 112 -2.14 22.75 -5.66
C GLU A 112 -1.87 21.97 -6.95
N SER A 113 -1.28 22.63 -7.94
CA SER A 113 -0.81 22.01 -9.18
C SER A 113 0.59 22.52 -9.49
N GLU A 114 1.57 21.64 -9.35
CA GLU A 114 2.99 21.93 -9.59
C GLU A 114 3.21 22.37 -11.05
N THR A 115 4.07 23.37 -11.26
CA THR A 115 4.34 23.94 -12.59
C THR A 115 5.77 23.63 -13.05
N GLU A 116 5.97 22.48 -13.71
CA GLU A 116 7.20 22.24 -14.47
C GLU A 116 7.13 22.90 -15.87
N THR A 117 8.16 23.66 -16.22
CA THR A 117 8.29 24.30 -17.53
C THR A 117 9.04 23.41 -18.53
N GLU A 118 8.34 22.86 -19.53
CA GLU A 118 8.96 22.35 -20.77
C GLU A 118 8.39 23.04 -22.03
N SER A 119 9.07 22.83 -23.15
CA SER A 119 9.10 23.75 -24.31
C SER A 119 8.19 23.36 -25.48
N GLU A 120 7.36 24.32 -25.90
CA GLU A 120 6.80 24.51 -27.26
C GLU A 120 5.85 23.46 -27.90
N THR A 121 4.92 23.99 -28.69
CA THR A 121 4.06 23.30 -29.70
C THR A 121 3.08 22.21 -29.22
N ALA A 122 1.86 22.65 -28.86
CA ALA A 122 0.67 21.81 -28.86
C ALA A 122 -0.48 22.51 -29.63
N ASN A 123 -1.04 21.84 -30.66
CA ASN A 123 -2.28 22.28 -31.30
C ASN A 123 -3.47 21.91 -30.42
N GLY A 124 -4.12 22.90 -29.80
CA GLY A 124 -5.34 22.72 -29.01
C GLY A 124 -6.61 22.75 -29.86
N SER A 125 -7.01 21.62 -30.44
CA SER A 125 -8.39 21.45 -30.92
C SER A 125 -9.34 21.34 -29.73
N VAL A 126 -10.45 22.07 -29.75
CA VAL A 126 -11.47 22.07 -28.68
C VAL A 126 -12.79 21.61 -29.26
N SER A 127 -13.23 20.42 -28.89
CA SER A 127 -14.56 19.89 -29.20
C SER A 127 -15.44 19.81 -27.96
N GLY A 128 -16.72 20.17 -28.13
CA GLY A 128 -17.79 19.90 -27.17
C GLY A 128 -17.95 20.90 -26.02
N ASN A 129 -19.08 21.61 -26.01
CA ASN A 129 -19.67 22.13 -24.78
C ASN A 129 -21.20 21.98 -24.86
N SER A 130 -21.73 20.92 -24.23
CA SER A 130 -23.12 20.47 -24.45
C SER A 130 -24.12 21.12 -23.51
N VAL A 131 -25.24 21.63 -24.05
CA VAL A 131 -26.43 22.04 -23.27
C VAL A 131 -27.67 21.32 -23.82
N SER A 132 -28.61 20.97 -22.94
CA SER A 132 -29.67 20.01 -23.22
C SER A 132 -30.87 20.57 -24.00
N GLY A 133 -31.30 19.82 -25.03
CA GLY A 133 -32.57 20.00 -25.72
C GLY A 133 -32.87 18.81 -26.63
N ASN A 134 -34.11 18.32 -26.61
CA ASN A 134 -34.54 17.33 -27.60
C ASN A 134 -34.84 18.04 -28.93
N ASP A 135 -34.22 17.61 -30.02
CA ASP A 135 -34.91 16.82 -31.04
C ASP A 135 -33.86 16.12 -31.93
N VAL A 136 -34.20 14.96 -32.51
CA VAL A 136 -33.30 14.21 -33.39
C VAL A 136 -33.70 14.48 -34.84
N GLU A 137 -33.12 15.53 -35.41
CA GLU A 137 -33.03 15.69 -36.86
C GLU A 137 -31.66 15.17 -37.35
N GLU A 138 -31.58 14.70 -38.60
CA GLU A 138 -30.33 14.18 -39.16
C GLU A 138 -29.40 15.34 -39.51
N GLU A 139 -28.31 15.54 -38.76
CA GLU A 139 -27.37 16.66 -38.98
C GLU A 139 -26.63 16.54 -40.32
N THR A 140 -27.21 17.12 -41.38
CA THR A 140 -26.62 17.23 -42.71
C THR A 140 -25.87 18.55 -42.86
N GLY A 141 -24.54 18.49 -42.92
CA GLY A 141 -23.66 19.63 -43.14
C GLY A 141 -22.22 19.30 -42.76
N PHE A 142 -21.27 20.09 -43.24
CA PHE A 142 -19.86 20.00 -42.86
C PHE A 142 -19.62 20.68 -41.51
N GLU A 143 -18.66 20.18 -40.73
CA GLU A 143 -18.28 20.72 -39.43
C GLU A 143 -17.35 21.94 -39.57
N LEU A 144 -17.56 22.98 -38.75
CA LEU A 144 -16.77 24.21 -38.75
C LEU A 144 -15.94 24.33 -37.46
N THR A 145 -14.62 24.15 -37.57
CA THR A 145 -13.71 24.17 -36.41
C THR A 145 -13.03 25.55 -36.28
N TYR A 146 -13.38 26.31 -35.24
CA TYR A 146 -12.73 27.60 -34.95
C TYR A 146 -11.46 27.42 -34.10
N VAL A 147 -10.32 27.87 -34.61
CA VAL A 147 -9.02 27.79 -33.93
C VAL A 147 -8.50 29.20 -33.64
N TYR A 148 -8.49 29.57 -32.36
CA TYR A 148 -8.15 30.91 -31.88
C TYR A 148 -7.65 30.93 -30.44
N ASP A 149 -6.94 32.00 -30.07
CA ASP A 149 -6.58 32.29 -28.68
C ASP A 149 -7.77 32.95 -27.95
N LYS A 150 -8.27 32.26 -26.91
CA LYS A 150 -9.43 32.67 -26.11
C LYS A 150 -9.15 33.87 -25.19
N GLU A 151 -7.88 34.17 -24.87
CA GLU A 151 -7.53 35.42 -24.20
C GLU A 151 -7.58 36.61 -25.16
N ALA A 152 -7.31 36.38 -26.45
CA ALA A 152 -7.13 37.42 -27.45
C ALA A 152 -8.40 37.78 -28.23
N VAL A 153 -9.28 36.82 -28.52
CA VAL A 153 -10.50 37.04 -29.31
C VAL A 153 -11.70 36.24 -28.81
N THR A 154 -12.90 36.77 -29.07
CA THR A 154 -14.19 36.10 -28.90
C THR A 154 -14.84 35.92 -30.28
N VAL A 155 -15.43 34.76 -30.56
CA VAL A 155 -15.98 34.44 -31.89
C VAL A 155 -17.48 34.10 -31.79
N GLU A 156 -18.28 34.65 -32.71
CA GLU A 156 -19.71 34.37 -32.86
C GLU A 156 -19.97 33.86 -34.29
N GLY A 157 -20.34 32.59 -34.47
CA GLY A 157 -20.57 31.98 -35.79
C GLY A 157 -21.34 30.66 -35.70
N PRO A 158 -21.70 30.04 -36.84
CA PRO A 158 -22.31 28.72 -36.88
C PRO A 158 -21.26 27.60 -36.74
N ASP A 159 -21.67 26.47 -36.16
CA ASP A 159 -20.82 25.27 -35.98
C ASP A 159 -20.84 24.31 -37.19
N ARG A 160 -21.76 24.52 -38.13
CA ARG A 160 -21.94 23.73 -39.37
C ARG A 160 -22.39 24.60 -40.55
N ALA A 161 -22.18 24.13 -41.78
CA ALA A 161 -22.74 24.70 -43.02
C ALA A 161 -23.11 23.61 -44.04
N GLU A 162 -24.09 23.86 -44.94
CA GLU A 162 -24.42 22.94 -46.03
C GLU A 162 -23.39 22.98 -47.19
N GLU A 163 -23.41 21.98 -48.07
CA GLU A 163 -22.53 21.93 -49.26
C GLU A 163 -22.84 23.11 -50.20
N ASP A 164 -21.79 23.83 -50.60
CA ASP A 164 -21.87 25.03 -51.45
C ASP A 164 -22.62 26.24 -50.79
N GLU A 165 -22.85 26.22 -49.47
CA GLU A 165 -23.47 27.34 -48.70
C GLU A 165 -22.46 28.45 -48.32
N GLU A 166 -22.94 29.70 -48.32
CA GLU A 166 -22.24 30.90 -47.87
C GLU A 166 -22.67 31.23 -46.43
N PHE A 167 -21.72 31.33 -45.49
CA PHE A 167 -22.00 31.67 -44.10
C PHE A 167 -21.12 32.83 -43.61
N SER A 168 -21.55 33.47 -42.52
CA SER A 168 -20.81 34.57 -41.88
C SER A 168 -20.59 34.34 -40.40
N PHE A 169 -19.46 34.85 -39.90
CA PHE A 169 -19.07 34.81 -38.49
C PHE A 169 -18.44 36.15 -38.08
N ARG A 170 -18.40 36.42 -36.78
CA ARG A 170 -17.89 37.66 -36.20
C ARG A 170 -16.73 37.36 -35.24
N VAL A 171 -15.68 38.17 -35.32
CA VAL A 171 -14.50 38.11 -34.45
C VAL A 171 -14.40 39.42 -33.68
N MET A 172 -14.60 39.36 -32.38
CA MET A 172 -14.38 40.47 -31.45
C MET A 172 -12.98 40.36 -30.84
N VAL A 173 -12.22 41.45 -30.84
CA VAL A 173 -10.83 41.46 -30.36
C VAL A 173 -10.80 41.98 -28.92
N ASN A 174 -10.16 41.22 -28.04
CA ASN A 174 -10.04 41.59 -26.63
C ASN A 174 -8.97 42.69 -26.46
N LYS A 175 -9.16 43.56 -25.46
CA LYS A 175 -8.30 44.73 -25.24
C LYS A 175 -6.83 44.31 -25.02
N GLY A 176 -5.92 44.92 -25.76
CA GLY A 176 -4.47 44.64 -25.67
C GLY A 176 -3.99 43.54 -26.61
N TYR A 177 -4.79 43.20 -27.63
CA TYR A 177 -4.39 42.30 -28.72
C TYR A 177 -4.78 42.93 -30.06
N THR A 178 -3.98 42.70 -31.11
CA THR A 178 -4.29 43.08 -32.50
C THR A 178 -4.61 41.83 -33.32
N LEU A 179 -5.63 41.91 -34.18
CA LEU A 179 -5.98 40.86 -35.13
C LEU A 179 -5.00 40.85 -36.32
N LEU A 180 -4.33 39.72 -36.58
CA LEU A 180 -3.34 39.57 -37.65
C LEU A 180 -3.94 39.02 -38.95
N GLU A 181 -4.66 37.91 -38.86
CA GLU A 181 -5.11 37.12 -40.02
C GLU A 181 -6.33 36.28 -39.62
N VAL A 182 -7.28 36.14 -40.55
CA VAL A 182 -8.41 35.22 -40.42
C VAL A 182 -8.50 34.40 -41.70
N THR A 183 -8.57 33.08 -41.59
CA THR A 183 -8.73 32.16 -42.73
C THR A 183 -9.96 31.28 -42.59
N CYS A 184 -10.45 30.75 -43.72
CA CYS A 184 -11.46 29.69 -43.78
C CYS A 184 -10.97 28.67 -44.82
N GLY A 185 -10.83 27.40 -44.43
CA GLY A 185 -10.30 26.35 -45.31
C GLY A 185 -8.85 26.58 -45.77
N GLY A 186 -8.12 27.46 -45.07
CA GLY A 186 -6.78 27.91 -45.45
C GLY A 186 -6.73 29.10 -46.42
N GLU A 187 -7.86 29.58 -46.96
CA GLU A 187 -7.90 30.84 -47.72
C GLU A 187 -8.11 32.04 -46.79
N ALA A 188 -7.35 33.12 -46.99
CA ALA A 188 -7.39 34.30 -46.12
C ALA A 188 -8.56 35.23 -46.46
N LEU A 189 -9.38 35.54 -45.45
CA LEU A 189 -10.59 36.35 -45.59
C LEU A 189 -10.33 37.83 -45.31
N THR A 190 -11.05 38.71 -46.01
CA THR A 190 -11.10 40.15 -45.71
C THR A 190 -12.40 40.49 -44.99
N ALA A 191 -12.33 41.21 -43.87
CA ALA A 191 -13.51 41.62 -43.11
C ALA A 191 -14.43 42.53 -43.95
N GLU A 192 -15.74 42.36 -43.81
CA GLU A 192 -16.73 43.26 -44.39
C GLU A 192 -16.73 44.61 -43.64
N VAL A 193 -16.71 45.70 -44.40
CA VAL A 193 -16.65 47.06 -43.83
C VAL A 193 -18.04 47.50 -43.40
N THR A 194 -18.33 47.39 -42.11
CA THR A 194 -19.51 47.99 -41.48
C THR A 194 -19.25 49.49 -41.18
N ASP A 195 -20.24 50.33 -41.48
CA ASP A 195 -20.14 51.78 -41.24
C ASP A 195 -20.08 52.09 -39.72
N ALA A 196 -19.19 53.01 -39.36
CA ALA A 196 -18.68 53.11 -37.99
C ALA A 196 -19.68 53.62 -36.92
N ALA A 197 -19.90 52.80 -35.88
CA ALA A 197 -20.06 53.23 -34.49
C ALA A 197 -19.85 52.06 -33.50
N GLU A 198 -18.83 52.18 -32.64
CA GLU A 198 -18.71 51.51 -31.32
C GLU A 198 -19.03 49.99 -31.24
N THR A 199 -18.19 49.13 -31.83
CA THR A 199 -17.76 47.82 -31.24
C THR A 199 -16.54 47.28 -32.00
N ASP A 200 -15.56 46.72 -31.29
CA ASP A 200 -14.31 46.15 -31.84
C ASP A 200 -14.52 44.73 -32.41
N GLY A 201 -15.56 44.55 -33.25
CA GLY A 201 -15.99 43.26 -33.78
C GLY A 201 -16.13 43.23 -35.30
N PHE A 202 -15.20 42.54 -35.94
CA PHE A 202 -15.07 42.35 -37.40
C PHE A 202 -15.99 41.23 -37.90
N SER A 203 -16.68 41.43 -39.02
CA SER A 203 -17.50 40.39 -39.66
C SER A 203 -16.77 39.80 -40.87
N TYR A 204 -16.83 38.48 -41.01
CA TYR A 204 -16.22 37.71 -42.10
C TYR A 204 -17.28 36.83 -42.76
N VAL A 205 -17.13 36.59 -44.07
CA VAL A 205 -17.97 35.71 -44.88
C VAL A 205 -17.06 34.66 -45.51
N CYS A 206 -17.45 33.39 -45.46
CA CYS A 206 -16.81 32.32 -46.19
C CYS A 206 -17.77 31.83 -47.29
N GLU A 207 -17.41 32.00 -48.56
CA GLU A 207 -18.34 31.86 -49.69
C GLU A 207 -18.80 30.42 -49.97
N LYS A 208 -18.00 29.41 -49.59
CA LYS A 208 -18.24 27.99 -49.92
C LYS A 208 -17.59 27.03 -48.93
N VAL A 209 -18.31 25.96 -48.60
CA VAL A 209 -17.78 24.79 -47.88
C VAL A 209 -18.04 23.52 -48.70
N THR A 210 -17.02 22.66 -48.83
CA THR A 210 -17.09 21.38 -49.57
C THR A 210 -16.49 20.19 -48.82
N GLU A 211 -15.91 20.42 -47.63
CA GLU A 211 -15.40 19.44 -46.67
C GLU A 211 -15.33 20.11 -45.29
N ASP A 212 -15.17 19.33 -44.22
CA ASP A 212 -15.08 19.86 -42.84
C ASP A 212 -13.93 20.88 -42.74
N THR A 213 -14.23 22.07 -42.24
CA THR A 213 -13.45 23.29 -42.53
C THR A 213 -12.94 23.98 -41.27
N GLU A 214 -11.62 24.18 -41.22
CA GLU A 214 -10.95 24.92 -40.16
C GLU A 214 -10.97 26.44 -40.43
N ILE A 215 -11.33 27.22 -39.42
CA ILE A 215 -11.38 28.68 -39.41
C ILE A 215 -10.31 29.16 -38.43
N VAL A 216 -9.15 29.59 -38.94
CA VAL A 216 -8.01 29.97 -38.10
C VAL A 216 -7.97 31.48 -37.93
N ILE A 217 -8.01 31.93 -36.68
CA ILE A 217 -7.97 33.34 -36.31
C ILE A 217 -6.67 33.58 -35.53
N LYS A 218 -5.80 34.44 -36.07
CA LYS A 218 -4.49 34.77 -35.49
C LYS A 218 -4.50 36.18 -34.96
N SER A 219 -3.96 36.34 -33.76
CA SER A 219 -3.83 37.59 -33.03
C SER A 219 -2.44 37.70 -32.41
N GLU A 220 -1.98 38.93 -32.20
CA GLU A 220 -0.73 39.23 -31.50
C GLU A 220 -1.07 40.08 -30.27
N LYS A 221 -0.46 39.78 -29.11
CA LYS A 221 -0.63 40.63 -27.92
C LYS A 221 0.10 41.94 -28.15
N GLU A 222 -0.60 43.06 -28.00
CA GLU A 222 0.00 44.39 -28.15
C GLU A 222 1.09 44.56 -27.08
N ALA A 223 2.27 44.98 -27.53
CA ALA A 223 3.37 45.28 -26.61
C ALA A 223 3.00 46.52 -25.79
N GLU A 224 2.60 46.31 -24.53
CA GLU A 224 2.43 47.40 -23.57
C GLU A 224 3.72 48.24 -23.53
N GLU A 225 3.59 49.57 -23.56
CA GLU A 225 4.74 50.43 -23.35
C GLU A 225 5.26 50.23 -21.92
N GLU A 226 6.42 49.60 -21.76
CA GLU A 226 7.05 49.40 -20.45
C GLU A 226 7.82 50.64 -19.99
N ARG A 227 7.60 51.07 -18.75
CA ARG A 227 8.53 51.91 -17.99
C ARG A 227 9.54 51.01 -17.30
N ILE A 228 10.82 51.16 -17.63
CA ILE A 228 11.92 50.41 -17.04
C ILE A 228 12.64 51.28 -16.01
N PHE A 229 12.69 50.81 -14.76
CA PHE A 229 13.51 51.36 -13.70
C PHE A 229 14.77 50.50 -13.53
N GLU A 230 15.93 51.14 -13.35
CA GLU A 230 17.21 50.43 -13.20
C GLU A 230 18.06 51.06 -12.08
N LYS A 231 18.45 50.26 -11.09
CA LYS A 231 19.37 50.63 -10.01
C LYS A 231 20.64 49.78 -10.13
N LYS A 232 21.76 50.42 -10.46
CA LYS A 232 23.08 49.76 -10.57
C LYS A 232 23.88 49.84 -9.26
N ASP A 233 24.80 48.90 -9.09
CA ASP A 233 25.74 48.79 -7.97
C ASP A 233 25.09 48.73 -6.57
N VAL A 234 23.86 48.18 -6.51
CA VAL A 234 23.10 47.94 -5.27
C VAL A 234 23.91 47.02 -4.35
N ILE A 235 23.92 47.38 -3.06
CA ILE A 235 24.61 46.63 -2.01
C ILE A 235 23.60 45.67 -1.39
N ILE A 236 23.82 44.37 -1.55
CA ILE A 236 23.05 43.33 -0.88
C ILE A 236 24.06 42.50 -0.10
N GLY A 237 24.04 42.61 1.23
CA GLY A 237 25.03 42.00 2.12
C GLY A 237 26.48 42.21 1.66
N ASN A 238 27.18 41.11 1.39
CA ASN A 238 28.56 41.13 0.89
C ASN A 238 28.67 41.14 -0.66
N GLY A 239 27.56 41.01 -1.39
CA GLY A 239 27.48 40.96 -2.85
C GLY A 239 27.32 42.33 -3.52
N ARG A 240 27.01 42.35 -4.81
CA ARG A 240 26.54 43.51 -5.57
C ARG A 240 25.54 43.09 -6.63
N ALA A 241 24.52 43.91 -6.88
CA ALA A 241 23.51 43.66 -7.88
C ALA A 241 23.21 44.87 -8.76
N THR A 242 22.62 44.61 -9.92
CA THR A 242 21.76 45.54 -10.65
C THR A 242 20.33 45.06 -10.49
N VAL A 243 19.44 45.94 -10.02
CA VAL A 243 18.01 45.69 -9.92
C VAL A 243 17.32 46.40 -11.08
N THR A 244 16.52 45.66 -11.83
CA THR A 244 15.71 46.18 -12.94
C THR A 244 14.25 45.87 -12.66
N ILE A 245 13.36 46.86 -12.77
CA ILE A 245 11.91 46.66 -12.62
C ILE A 245 11.23 47.12 -13.91
N LYS A 246 10.40 46.24 -14.47
CA LYS A 246 9.48 46.54 -15.58
C LYS A 246 8.09 46.80 -15.01
N ALA A 247 7.52 47.96 -15.30
CA ALA A 247 6.15 48.32 -14.99
C ALA A 247 5.46 48.87 -16.25
N ALA A 248 4.13 48.87 -16.30
CA ALA A 248 3.41 49.51 -17.40
C ALA A 248 3.59 51.05 -17.38
N ALA A 249 3.74 51.68 -18.54
CA ALA A 249 3.99 53.12 -18.64
C ALA A 249 2.76 53.98 -18.34
N ASP A 250 1.56 53.41 -18.27
CA ASP A 250 0.34 54.06 -17.79
C ASP A 250 0.15 53.95 -16.26
N ASP A 251 1.11 53.37 -15.53
CA ASP A 251 1.11 53.44 -14.07
C ASP A 251 1.38 54.88 -13.60
N GLU A 252 0.32 55.51 -13.07
CA GLU A 252 0.31 56.86 -12.52
C GLU A 252 0.85 56.93 -11.08
N ASN A 253 0.94 55.82 -10.33
CA ASN A 253 1.58 55.80 -9.01
C ASN A 253 3.10 55.91 -9.16
N LEU A 254 3.66 55.16 -10.11
CA LEU A 254 5.09 55.14 -10.45
C LEU A 254 5.52 56.31 -11.36
N LYS A 255 4.73 57.38 -11.41
CA LYS A 255 4.96 58.56 -12.25
C LYS A 255 5.84 59.56 -11.52
N ASP A 256 6.92 60.00 -12.19
CA ASP A 256 7.98 60.82 -11.61
C ASP A 256 8.62 60.24 -10.33
N ALA A 257 8.51 58.91 -10.13
CA ALA A 257 9.13 58.17 -9.04
C ALA A 257 10.55 57.69 -9.39
N GLU A 258 11.40 57.56 -8.38
CA GLU A 258 12.74 56.96 -8.47
C GLU A 258 12.79 55.65 -7.69
N LEU A 259 13.40 54.61 -8.27
CA LEU A 259 13.64 53.33 -7.58
C LEU A 259 14.76 53.50 -6.54
N VAL A 260 14.50 53.14 -5.29
CA VAL A 260 15.43 53.13 -4.16
C VAL A 260 15.70 51.68 -3.73
N ALA A 261 16.86 51.46 -3.10
CA ALA A 261 17.33 50.17 -2.64
C ALA A 261 18.33 50.36 -1.49
N ASP A 262 18.00 49.88 -0.29
CA ASP A 262 18.76 50.08 0.94
C ASP A 262 18.57 48.93 1.97
N GLU A 263 18.76 49.20 3.27
CA GLU A 263 18.73 48.21 4.36
C GLU A 263 17.40 48.32 5.13
N GLU A 264 16.35 47.68 4.61
CA GLU A 264 15.05 47.56 5.28
C GLU A 264 14.97 46.26 6.09
N LYS A 265 14.37 46.34 7.29
CA LYS A 265 14.41 45.26 8.29
C LYS A 265 13.20 44.34 8.27
N ALA A 266 13.47 43.04 8.24
CA ALA A 266 12.45 42.01 8.43
C ALA A 266 12.27 41.66 9.92
N ASP A 267 11.03 41.38 10.35
CA ASP A 267 10.76 40.78 11.65
C ASP A 267 11.21 39.31 11.64
N SER A 268 12.33 39.03 12.32
CA SER A 268 12.95 37.71 12.31
C SER A 268 12.03 36.59 12.79
N ARG A 269 10.97 36.88 13.53
CA ARG A 269 9.97 35.89 13.96
C ARG A 269 9.22 35.28 12.77
N LEU A 270 8.93 36.07 11.74
CA LEU A 270 8.28 35.59 10.51
C LEU A 270 9.24 34.71 9.68
N LEU A 271 10.55 34.98 9.78
CA LEU A 271 11.60 34.18 9.13
C LEU A 271 11.85 32.86 9.86
N GLU A 272 11.87 32.89 11.20
CA GLU A 272 11.92 31.71 12.08
C GLU A 272 10.69 30.80 11.86
N GLU A 273 9.49 31.38 11.75
CA GLU A 273 8.24 30.65 11.46
C GLU A 273 8.22 30.04 10.05
N TYR A 274 8.64 30.79 9.02
CA TYR A 274 8.78 30.26 7.66
C TYR A 274 9.79 29.10 7.60
N ALA A 275 10.97 29.24 8.22
CA ALA A 275 12.00 28.20 8.21
C ALA A 275 11.52 26.91 8.92
N LEU A 276 10.77 27.06 10.03
CA LEU A 276 10.16 25.94 10.73
C LEU A 276 9.13 25.20 9.87
N ASN A 277 8.30 25.92 9.11
CA ASN A 277 7.32 25.34 8.18
C ASN A 277 8.00 24.59 7.02
N GLU A 278 9.13 25.11 6.52
CA GLU A 278 10.02 24.43 5.55
C GLU A 278 10.80 23.24 6.15
N GLY A 279 10.70 22.97 7.46
CA GLY A 279 11.43 21.89 8.12
C GLY A 279 12.94 22.11 8.27
N MET A 280 13.37 23.37 8.29
CA MET A 280 14.77 23.80 8.44
C MET A 280 14.97 24.64 9.70
N GLU A 281 16.24 24.85 10.07
CA GLU A 281 16.61 25.79 11.12
C GLU A 281 17.08 27.12 10.49
N TYR A 282 16.62 28.22 11.09
CA TYR A 282 16.95 29.58 10.68
C TYR A 282 18.32 29.98 11.25
N LEU A 283 19.29 30.28 10.37
CA LEU A 283 20.63 30.74 10.78
C LEU A 283 20.68 32.25 10.94
N SER A 284 20.25 32.97 9.90
CA SER A 284 20.34 34.43 9.80
C SER A 284 19.62 34.92 8.54
N HIS A 285 19.60 36.24 8.34
CA HIS A 285 19.14 36.89 7.12
C HIS A 285 20.03 38.08 6.74
N ILE A 286 19.86 38.55 5.52
CA ILE A 286 20.40 39.82 5.02
C ILE A 286 19.20 40.75 4.81
N ASP A 287 19.11 41.80 5.63
CA ASP A 287 18.18 42.93 5.44
C ASP A 287 18.39 43.56 4.05
N PHE A 288 17.29 43.77 3.31
CA PHE A 288 17.30 44.34 1.97
C PHE A 288 15.94 44.96 1.63
N GLY A 289 15.94 46.27 1.40
CA GLY A 289 14.77 47.05 0.97
C GLY A 289 14.80 47.33 -0.53
N LEU A 290 13.61 47.34 -1.12
CA LEU A 290 13.33 47.95 -2.43
C LEU A 290 12.05 48.75 -2.28
N HIS A 291 12.04 49.99 -2.76
CA HIS A 291 10.86 50.84 -2.76
C HIS A 291 10.95 51.92 -3.85
N PHE A 292 9.82 52.55 -4.16
CA PHE A 292 9.79 53.72 -5.03
C PHE A 292 9.55 54.98 -4.19
N GLU A 293 10.35 56.02 -4.40
CA GLU A 293 10.10 57.35 -3.83
C GLU A 293 9.69 58.33 -4.92
N LYS A 294 8.61 59.07 -4.70
CA LYS A 294 8.27 60.27 -5.51
C LYS A 294 8.41 61.52 -4.64
N LYS A 295 8.43 62.69 -5.28
CA LYS A 295 8.50 63.97 -4.57
C LYS A 295 7.13 64.60 -4.37
N ALA A 296 6.73 64.82 -3.11
CA ALA A 296 5.48 65.45 -2.74
C ALA A 296 5.47 66.97 -3.02
N GLU A 297 4.27 67.58 -3.06
CA GLU A 297 4.10 69.03 -3.35
C GLU A 297 4.80 69.95 -2.34
N ASP A 298 4.99 69.52 -1.10
CA ASP A 298 5.71 70.28 -0.06
C ASP A 298 7.25 70.16 -0.18
N GLY A 299 7.73 69.25 -1.04
CA GLY A 299 9.13 68.97 -1.31
C GLY A 299 9.75 67.84 -0.49
N SER A 300 8.98 67.14 0.34
CA SER A 300 9.37 65.86 0.96
C SER A 300 9.38 64.71 -0.07
N MET A 301 9.95 63.57 0.32
CA MET A 301 9.83 62.32 -0.45
C MET A 301 8.72 61.47 0.17
N GLU A 302 7.91 60.84 -0.68
CA GLU A 302 6.81 59.95 -0.31
C GLU A 302 7.04 58.59 -0.96
N GLU A 303 7.04 57.52 -0.15
CA GLU A 303 7.09 56.14 -0.64
C GLU A 303 5.80 55.79 -1.39
N VAL A 304 5.91 55.06 -2.51
CA VAL A 304 4.76 54.63 -3.31
C VAL A 304 4.84 53.18 -3.73
N GLN A 305 3.66 52.55 -3.73
CA GLN A 305 3.41 51.23 -4.29
C GLN A 305 2.88 51.35 -5.72
N PRO A 306 3.19 50.42 -6.63
CA PRO A 306 2.60 50.38 -7.97
C PRO A 306 1.07 50.20 -7.91
N SER A 307 0.40 50.43 -9.04
CA SER A 307 -1.06 50.21 -9.18
C SER A 307 -1.44 48.78 -9.59
N ARG A 308 -0.44 47.97 -9.97
CA ARG A 308 -0.55 46.60 -10.48
C ARG A 308 0.79 45.86 -10.26
N PRO A 309 0.85 44.52 -10.31
CA PRO A 309 2.11 43.79 -10.21
C PRO A 309 3.16 44.25 -11.22
N VAL A 310 4.42 44.32 -10.78
CA VAL A 310 5.58 44.71 -11.59
C VAL A 310 6.63 43.61 -11.55
N LYS A 311 7.36 43.44 -12.67
CA LYS A 311 8.36 42.36 -12.81
C LYS A 311 9.72 42.83 -12.36
N VAL A 312 10.21 42.26 -11.26
CA VAL A 312 11.49 42.57 -10.62
C VAL A 312 12.55 41.56 -11.05
N THR A 313 13.67 42.02 -11.59
CA THR A 313 14.83 41.20 -11.94
C THR A 313 16.07 41.68 -11.18
N ILE A 314 16.65 40.82 -10.34
CA ILE A 314 17.89 41.09 -9.61
C ILE A 314 19.03 40.31 -10.27
N THR A 315 19.99 41.03 -10.86
CA THR A 315 21.19 40.46 -11.49
C THR A 315 22.41 40.70 -10.61
N PHE A 316 22.98 39.66 -10.02
CA PHE A 316 24.16 39.77 -9.18
C PHE A 316 25.42 39.99 -10.01
N THR A 317 25.94 41.22 -9.97
CA THR A 317 27.21 41.63 -10.61
C THR A 317 28.43 41.15 -9.81
N LYS A 318 28.26 40.99 -8.50
CA LYS A 318 29.11 40.19 -7.61
C LYS A 318 28.21 39.28 -6.78
N GLU A 319 28.38 37.96 -6.96
CA GLU A 319 27.68 36.93 -6.18
C GLU A 319 27.88 37.10 -4.66
N LEU A 320 26.89 36.66 -3.88
CA LEU A 320 27.00 36.55 -2.43
C LEU A 320 27.96 35.40 -2.07
N SER A 321 28.66 35.56 -0.95
CA SER A 321 29.41 34.48 -0.33
C SER A 321 28.79 34.15 1.02
N PHE A 322 28.19 32.98 1.14
CA PHE A 322 27.67 32.44 2.39
C PHE A 322 28.76 31.70 3.18
N ASP A 323 28.51 31.39 4.45
CA ASP A 323 29.39 30.50 5.21
C ASP A 323 29.09 29.03 4.85
N SER A 324 30.01 28.13 5.19
CA SER A 324 29.88 26.68 5.02
C SER A 324 28.75 26.03 5.84
N GLU A 325 28.17 26.77 6.78
CA GLU A 325 26.98 26.39 7.55
C GLU A 325 25.67 26.61 6.77
N VAL A 326 25.66 27.40 5.68
CA VAL A 326 24.44 27.65 4.90
C VAL A 326 24.22 26.55 3.86
N GLN A 327 23.08 25.87 3.94
CA GLN A 327 22.66 24.84 2.97
C GLN A 327 21.69 25.39 1.92
N LYS A 328 20.77 26.29 2.33
CA LYS A 328 19.75 26.86 1.46
C LYS A 328 19.62 28.37 1.73
N ALA A 329 19.45 29.14 0.67
CA ALA A 329 19.25 30.59 0.73
C ALA A 329 18.16 31.00 -0.25
N GLU A 330 17.17 31.74 0.26
CA GLU A 330 16.00 32.19 -0.49
C GLU A 330 15.85 33.71 -0.33
N LEU A 331 15.44 34.37 -1.40
CA LEU A 331 14.89 35.71 -1.34
C LEU A 331 13.41 35.56 -0.95
N LEU A 332 13.04 36.13 0.19
CA LEU A 332 11.64 36.23 0.58
C LEU A 332 11.07 37.61 0.21
N HIS A 333 9.76 37.73 0.34
CA HIS A 333 8.99 38.96 0.38
C HIS A 333 8.22 38.96 1.70
N VAL A 334 8.40 40.00 2.52
CA VAL A 334 7.66 40.14 3.79
C VAL A 334 6.53 41.12 3.57
N THR A 335 5.30 40.61 3.43
CA THR A 335 4.12 41.43 3.19
C THR A 335 3.69 42.19 4.43
N ALA A 336 3.15 43.39 4.24
CA ALA A 336 2.75 44.29 5.31
C ALA A 336 1.37 44.91 5.10
N GLN A 337 0.56 44.91 6.15
CA GLN A 337 -0.77 45.54 6.21
C GLN A 337 -0.79 46.62 7.31
N ASP A 338 -1.42 47.77 7.03
CA ASP A 338 -1.44 48.97 7.91
C ASP A 338 -0.07 49.38 8.49
N GLY A 339 1.01 49.15 7.74
CA GLY A 339 2.39 49.46 8.16
C GLY A 339 2.99 48.49 9.18
N LYS A 340 2.49 47.25 9.25
CA LYS A 340 3.08 46.14 10.02
C LYS A 340 3.33 44.95 9.11
N GLN A 341 4.46 44.29 9.29
CA GLN A 341 4.76 43.02 8.62
C GLN A 341 3.91 41.90 9.23
N GLU A 342 3.27 41.07 8.39
CA GLU A 342 2.33 40.03 8.86
C GLU A 342 2.66 38.62 8.35
N LYS A 343 3.26 38.46 7.16
CA LYS A 343 3.64 37.16 6.59
C LYS A 343 4.97 37.27 5.84
N ALA A 344 5.74 36.18 5.81
CA ALA A 344 6.91 36.03 4.94
C ALA A 344 6.60 34.96 3.87
N GLU A 345 6.89 35.26 2.61
CA GLU A 345 6.57 34.43 1.46
C GLU A 345 7.78 34.29 0.52
N LYS A 346 7.83 33.22 -0.27
CA LYS A 346 8.96 32.91 -1.15
C LYS A 346 8.92 33.75 -2.42
N ALA A 347 9.93 34.59 -2.65
CA ALA A 347 10.07 35.36 -3.89
C ALA A 347 10.96 34.65 -4.93
N ALA A 348 12.11 34.08 -4.52
CA ALA A 348 12.97 33.28 -5.40
C ALA A 348 14.02 32.46 -4.62
N ASP A 349 14.39 31.26 -5.09
CA ASP A 349 15.59 30.59 -4.59
C ASP A 349 16.85 31.32 -5.10
N LEU A 350 17.85 31.46 -4.23
CA LEU A 350 19.18 31.94 -4.58
C LEU A 350 20.19 30.79 -4.60
N TYR A 351 20.08 29.86 -3.66
CA TYR A 351 21.02 28.74 -3.51
C TYR A 351 20.38 27.59 -2.74
N GLU A 352 20.73 26.35 -3.12
CA GLU A 352 20.35 25.14 -2.39
C GLU A 352 21.39 24.04 -2.62
N MET A 353 21.56 23.17 -1.62
CA MET A 353 22.41 21.98 -1.69
C MET A 353 21.74 20.81 -0.97
N THR A 354 21.85 19.61 -1.56
CA THR A 354 21.29 18.38 -0.96
C THR A 354 22.00 18.04 0.36
N ALA A 355 21.27 17.49 1.33
CA ALA A 355 21.83 17.21 2.67
C ALA A 355 23.10 16.34 2.62
N VAL A 356 23.13 15.32 1.76
CA VAL A 356 24.31 14.46 1.55
C VAL A 356 25.54 15.24 1.05
N ALA A 357 25.32 16.23 0.18
CA ALA A 357 26.38 17.12 -0.27
C ALA A 357 26.78 18.12 0.83
N TYR A 358 25.83 18.67 1.59
CA TYR A 358 26.08 19.58 2.72
C TYR A 358 26.99 18.95 3.80
N TYR A 359 26.63 17.76 4.30
CA TYR A 359 27.48 17.03 5.24
C TYR A 359 28.88 16.72 4.69
N SER A 360 28.99 16.50 3.38
CA SER A 360 30.28 16.27 2.69
C SER A 360 31.09 17.56 2.46
N ALA A 361 30.44 18.72 2.37
CA ALA A 361 31.02 19.99 1.92
C ALA A 361 31.40 20.95 3.06
N ARG A 362 31.11 20.61 4.33
CA ARG A 362 31.33 21.36 5.59
C ARG A 362 32.78 21.87 5.87
N ASN A 363 33.70 21.79 4.91
CA ASN A 363 35.07 22.33 4.96
C ASN A 363 35.54 22.94 3.62
N THR A 364 34.64 23.21 2.68
CA THR A 364 34.96 23.69 1.31
C THR A 364 34.16 24.91 0.91
N GLN A 365 34.79 25.80 0.12
CA GLN A 365 34.12 26.99 -0.41
C GLN A 365 33.07 26.60 -1.46
N ILE A 366 31.80 26.84 -1.13
CA ILE A 366 30.63 26.49 -1.93
C ILE A 366 30.59 27.29 -3.26
N PRO A 367 30.42 26.63 -4.42
CA PRO A 367 30.20 27.30 -5.70
C PRO A 367 28.75 27.24 -6.18
N GLY A 368 28.20 28.35 -6.70
CA GLY A 368 27.01 28.33 -7.58
C GLY A 368 25.70 28.85 -6.97
N MET A 369 25.61 30.16 -6.72
CA MET A 369 24.33 30.85 -6.49
C MET A 369 23.65 31.18 -7.84
N LYS A 370 22.32 31.21 -7.91
CA LYS A 370 21.56 31.73 -9.06
C LYS A 370 21.96 33.21 -9.28
N LYS A 371 22.60 33.49 -10.42
CA LYS A 371 23.17 34.81 -10.74
C LYS A 371 22.12 35.85 -11.12
N VAL A 372 20.96 35.40 -11.59
CA VAL A 372 19.79 36.22 -11.90
C VAL A 372 18.61 35.56 -11.23
N VAL A 373 17.82 36.33 -10.48
CA VAL A 373 16.50 35.94 -9.99
C VAL A 373 15.47 36.92 -10.53
N THR A 374 14.24 36.44 -10.77
CA THR A 374 13.13 37.24 -11.28
C THR A 374 11.84 36.80 -10.63
N PHE A 375 11.04 37.75 -10.16
CA PHE A 375 9.75 37.55 -9.51
C PHE A 375 8.81 38.72 -9.84
N GLU A 376 7.55 38.64 -9.42
CA GLU A 376 6.56 39.68 -9.62
C GLU A 376 5.93 40.06 -8.27
N THR A 377 5.61 41.34 -8.08
CA THR A 377 4.99 41.86 -6.86
C THR A 377 4.31 43.21 -7.13
N ASP A 378 3.22 43.50 -6.45
CA ASP A 378 2.64 44.85 -6.33
C ASP A 378 2.95 45.53 -4.98
N SER A 379 3.65 44.84 -4.09
CA SER A 379 3.99 45.29 -2.73
C SER A 379 5.50 45.33 -2.52
N PHE A 380 6.01 46.53 -2.31
CA PHE A 380 7.38 46.84 -1.94
C PHE A 380 7.46 47.04 -0.43
N SER A 381 7.83 45.94 0.23
CA SER A 381 7.93 45.68 1.67
C SER A 381 9.03 44.58 1.78
N PRO A 382 9.77 44.43 2.90
CA PRO A 382 11.17 44.03 2.81
C PRO A 382 11.41 42.70 2.09
N PHE A 383 12.52 42.60 1.36
CA PHE A 383 12.90 41.43 0.58
C PHE A 383 14.14 40.73 1.18
N PRO A 384 14.07 40.23 2.43
CA PRO A 384 15.24 39.68 3.09
C PRO A 384 15.75 38.43 2.37
N ILE A 385 17.07 38.28 2.30
CA ILE A 385 17.68 37.01 1.89
C ILE A 385 17.87 36.18 3.15
N MET A 386 17.03 35.18 3.34
CA MET A 386 17.06 34.28 4.49
C MET A 386 18.04 33.13 4.24
N LEU A 387 18.79 32.75 5.27
CA LEU A 387 19.84 31.72 5.23
C LEU A 387 19.49 30.59 6.21
N MET A 388 19.51 29.36 5.73
CA MET A 388 19.02 28.17 6.43
C MET A 388 19.99 26.98 6.33
N HIS A 389 19.86 26.07 7.29
CA HIS A 389 20.39 24.69 7.23
C HIS A 389 19.29 23.68 7.55
N VAL A 390 19.44 22.44 7.10
CA VAL A 390 18.66 21.33 7.67
C VAL A 390 18.94 21.26 9.17
N VAL A 391 17.86 21.16 9.96
CA VAL A 391 17.90 21.02 11.43
C VAL A 391 18.94 19.99 11.83
N GLU A 392 19.86 20.37 12.72
CA GLU A 392 20.99 19.52 13.07
C GLU A 392 20.61 18.43 14.08
N ASP A 393 20.07 17.32 13.55
CA ASP A 393 20.25 15.98 14.11
C ASP A 393 21.74 15.54 13.95
N GLU A 394 22.68 16.36 14.47
CA GLU A 394 24.15 16.24 14.31
C GLU A 394 24.74 14.93 14.89
N GLU A 395 23.89 14.16 15.56
CA GLU A 395 24.19 12.92 16.27
C GLU A 395 24.06 11.67 15.37
N TYR A 396 23.26 11.75 14.29
CA TYR A 396 22.91 10.59 13.48
C TYR A 396 23.68 10.54 12.15
N THR A 397 24.62 9.60 12.06
CA THR A 397 25.23 9.20 10.78
C THR A 397 24.28 8.22 10.06
N PRO A 398 23.84 8.50 8.82
CA PRO A 398 22.98 7.58 8.06
C PRO A 398 23.60 6.19 7.88
N LEU A 399 22.77 5.16 7.73
CA LEU A 399 23.24 3.79 7.54
C LEU A 399 23.99 3.67 6.22
N SER A 400 25.21 3.13 6.26
CA SER A 400 26.07 2.96 5.08
C SER A 400 25.53 2.00 4.02
N TRP A 401 24.39 1.36 4.30
CA TRP A 401 23.64 0.46 3.43
C TRP A 401 22.22 0.94 3.12
N ALA A 402 21.79 2.12 3.59
CA ALA A 402 20.47 2.65 3.29
C ALA A 402 20.30 2.93 1.79
N ASN A 403 19.19 2.46 1.21
CA ASN A 403 18.87 2.59 -0.21
C ASN A 403 19.98 2.03 -1.13
N SER A 404 20.72 1.01 -0.67
CA SER A 404 21.83 0.37 -1.42
C SER A 404 21.40 -0.82 -2.28
N GLY A 405 20.17 -1.31 -2.08
CA GLY A 405 19.56 -2.39 -2.87
C GLY A 405 18.92 -1.90 -4.18
N ASN A 406 18.33 -2.84 -4.91
CA ASN A 406 17.32 -2.55 -5.94
C ASN A 406 15.96 -3.01 -5.41
N TYR A 407 14.90 -2.26 -5.69
CA TYR A 407 13.55 -2.54 -5.18
C TYR A 407 12.59 -2.74 -6.35
N ASN A 408 11.96 -3.91 -6.41
CA ASN A 408 11.13 -4.37 -7.54
C ASN A 408 9.69 -4.68 -7.10
N TYR A 409 9.19 -3.95 -6.10
CA TYR A 409 7.80 -4.05 -5.67
C TYR A 409 6.86 -3.45 -6.73
N VAL A 410 5.76 -4.17 -6.97
CA VAL A 410 4.60 -3.72 -7.76
C VAL A 410 3.37 -4.25 -7.02
N PRO A 411 2.41 -3.39 -6.60
CA PRO A 411 1.23 -3.80 -5.85
C PRO A 411 0.44 -4.94 -6.49
N GLY A 412 -0.01 -5.91 -5.69
CA GLY A 412 -0.78 -7.06 -6.17
C GLY A 412 -0.07 -7.95 -7.21
N ASN A 413 1.25 -7.81 -7.37
CA ASN A 413 2.09 -8.62 -8.27
C ASN A 413 3.00 -9.58 -7.48
N SER A 414 2.39 -10.27 -6.50
CA SER A 414 3.04 -11.29 -5.69
C SER A 414 3.23 -12.60 -6.46
N LYS A 415 4.29 -13.35 -6.15
CA LYS A 415 4.50 -14.72 -6.63
C LYS A 415 3.44 -15.73 -6.20
N TRP A 416 2.59 -15.38 -5.23
CA TRP A 416 1.44 -16.18 -4.81
C TRP A 416 0.13 -15.83 -5.54
N LYS A 417 0.15 -14.91 -6.51
CA LYS A 417 -1.07 -14.41 -7.17
C LYS A 417 -1.99 -15.53 -7.66
N ALA A 418 -3.28 -15.37 -7.38
CA ALA A 418 -4.39 -16.22 -7.81
C ALA A 418 -5.46 -15.34 -8.47
N ASP A 419 -6.38 -15.96 -9.21
CA ASP A 419 -7.56 -15.26 -9.72
C ASP A 419 -8.58 -15.06 -8.57
N PRO A 420 -9.27 -13.90 -8.50
CA PRO A 420 -10.32 -13.68 -7.50
C PRO A 420 -11.48 -14.69 -7.66
N ILE A 421 -12.00 -15.20 -6.54
CA ILE A 421 -13.16 -16.09 -6.55
C ILE A 421 -14.45 -15.27 -6.54
N ASP A 422 -15.27 -15.41 -7.58
CA ASP A 422 -16.64 -14.89 -7.61
C ASP A 422 -17.55 -15.72 -6.69
N ASN A 423 -17.65 -15.30 -5.42
CA ASN A 423 -18.67 -15.74 -4.48
C ASN A 423 -19.85 -14.75 -4.37
N SER A 424 -20.03 -13.81 -5.32
CA SER A 424 -21.17 -12.88 -5.31
C SER A 424 -22.51 -13.59 -5.56
N LYS A 425 -22.46 -14.70 -6.31
CA LYS A 425 -23.62 -15.51 -6.67
C LYS A 425 -24.11 -16.33 -5.48
N PRO A 426 -25.34 -16.12 -4.96
CA PRO A 426 -25.83 -16.80 -3.77
C PRO A 426 -26.17 -18.28 -4.04
N THR A 427 -26.41 -19.04 -2.96
CA THR A 427 -27.02 -20.38 -3.06
C THR A 427 -28.38 -20.29 -3.77
N THR A 428 -28.66 -21.25 -4.64
CA THR A 428 -29.79 -21.18 -5.59
C THR A 428 -31.13 -21.14 -4.86
N SER A 429 -31.97 -20.16 -5.21
CA SER A 429 -33.27 -19.96 -4.57
C SER A 429 -34.13 -21.24 -4.59
N GLY A 430 -34.60 -21.65 -3.42
CA GLY A 430 -35.34 -22.88 -3.21
C GLY A 430 -34.51 -24.07 -2.69
N ILE A 431 -33.17 -24.02 -2.76
CA ILE A 431 -32.32 -24.93 -1.97
C ILE A 431 -32.45 -24.57 -0.49
N GLN A 432 -32.52 -25.58 0.37
CA GLN A 432 -32.65 -25.41 1.81
C GLN A 432 -31.30 -25.71 2.48
N ALA A 433 -30.67 -24.70 3.09
CA ALA A 433 -29.49 -24.87 3.93
C ALA A 433 -29.90 -25.13 5.39
N ASP A 434 -29.21 -26.05 6.06
CA ASP A 434 -29.34 -26.32 7.50
C ASP A 434 -27.94 -26.39 8.15
N VAL A 435 -27.70 -25.43 9.05
CA VAL A 435 -26.49 -25.29 9.89
C VAL A 435 -26.78 -25.59 11.37
N SER A 436 -27.99 -26.06 11.72
CA SER A 436 -28.40 -26.25 13.12
C SER A 436 -27.70 -27.43 13.82
N HIS A 437 -27.11 -28.35 13.05
CA HIS A 437 -26.42 -29.55 13.53
C HIS A 437 -24.97 -29.32 14.00
N VAL A 438 -24.45 -28.08 13.88
CA VAL A 438 -23.05 -27.70 14.16
C VAL A 438 -22.51 -28.20 15.50
N LYS A 439 -23.21 -27.97 16.62
CA LYS A 439 -22.68 -28.23 17.99
C LYS A 439 -22.62 -29.71 18.41
N LYS A 440 -22.77 -30.66 17.48
CA LYS A 440 -22.79 -32.09 17.80
C LYS A 440 -22.15 -32.97 16.74
N ASP A 441 -22.43 -32.69 15.47
CA ASP A 441 -22.07 -33.60 14.37
C ASP A 441 -21.26 -32.90 13.25
N GLY A 442 -21.14 -31.56 13.24
CA GLY A 442 -20.23 -30.82 12.34
C GLY A 442 -20.68 -30.62 10.89
N TYR A 443 -21.96 -30.83 10.56
CA TYR A 443 -22.47 -30.75 9.18
C TYR A 443 -23.14 -29.42 8.83
N ILE A 444 -22.86 -28.94 7.61
CA ILE A 444 -23.70 -28.04 6.81
C ILE A 444 -24.48 -28.91 5.81
N ILE A 445 -25.82 -28.80 5.75
CA ILE A 445 -26.66 -29.66 4.90
C ILE A 445 -27.43 -28.84 3.86
N TYR A 446 -27.15 -29.07 2.58
CA TYR A 446 -27.91 -28.50 1.45
C TYR A 446 -28.92 -29.51 0.91
N THR A 447 -30.21 -29.23 1.09
CA THR A 447 -31.30 -30.06 0.59
C THR A 447 -31.89 -29.47 -0.70
N ILE A 448 -31.85 -30.25 -1.78
CA ILE A 448 -32.58 -30.00 -3.02
C ILE A 448 -34.01 -30.54 -2.80
N PRO A 449 -35.06 -29.70 -2.70
CA PRO A 449 -36.36 -30.17 -2.23
C PRO A 449 -37.17 -30.91 -3.30
N ALA A 450 -38.21 -31.62 -2.86
CA ALA A 450 -39.19 -32.24 -3.73
C ALA A 450 -39.88 -31.19 -4.62
N GLY A 451 -39.97 -31.48 -5.92
CA GLY A 451 -40.50 -30.55 -6.93
C GLY A 451 -39.51 -29.50 -7.45
N PHE A 452 -38.29 -29.43 -6.93
CA PHE A 452 -37.25 -28.56 -7.50
C PHE A 452 -36.91 -28.96 -8.93
N SER A 453 -36.82 -27.96 -9.83
CA SER A 453 -36.81 -28.18 -11.28
C SER A 453 -35.74 -27.41 -12.07
N SER A 454 -34.87 -26.65 -11.40
CA SER A 454 -33.81 -25.88 -12.08
C SER A 454 -32.87 -26.78 -12.89
N GLN A 455 -32.28 -26.22 -13.95
CA GLN A 455 -31.23 -26.89 -14.73
C GLN A 455 -29.85 -26.78 -14.08
N THR A 456 -29.64 -25.82 -13.19
CA THR A 456 -28.38 -25.63 -12.44
C THR A 456 -28.66 -25.31 -10.98
N ILE A 457 -27.70 -25.68 -10.13
CA ILE A 457 -27.66 -25.39 -8.71
C ILE A 457 -26.28 -24.83 -8.40
N ASN A 458 -26.21 -23.54 -8.11
CA ASN A 458 -25.12 -22.93 -7.36
C ASN A 458 -25.32 -23.19 -5.86
N ILE A 459 -24.27 -23.69 -5.20
CA ILE A 459 -24.10 -23.69 -3.74
C ILE A 459 -22.95 -22.73 -3.44
N ASN A 460 -23.25 -21.69 -2.67
CA ASN A 460 -22.30 -20.77 -2.07
C ASN A 460 -22.44 -20.93 -0.56
N ALA A 461 -21.36 -21.34 0.08
CA ALA A 461 -21.29 -21.71 1.47
C ALA A 461 -20.52 -20.68 2.33
N THR A 462 -20.23 -19.47 1.81
CA THR A 462 -19.43 -18.45 2.52
C THR A 462 -20.01 -18.17 3.92
N GLU A 463 -21.27 -17.75 3.99
CA GLU A 463 -21.94 -17.41 5.26
C GLU A 463 -22.22 -18.65 6.12
N ASP A 464 -22.48 -19.82 5.53
CA ASP A 464 -22.70 -21.07 6.26
C ASP A 464 -21.39 -21.59 6.91
N VAL A 465 -20.25 -21.48 6.22
CA VAL A 465 -18.91 -21.81 6.74
C VAL A 465 -18.45 -20.78 7.77
N LYS A 466 -18.70 -19.48 7.53
CA LYS A 466 -18.44 -18.39 8.48
C LYS A 466 -19.23 -18.55 9.78
N THR A 467 -20.51 -18.93 9.69
CA THR A 467 -21.37 -19.25 10.86
C THR A 467 -20.87 -20.49 11.63
N MET A 468 -20.27 -21.46 10.93
CA MET A 468 -19.67 -22.65 11.55
C MET A 468 -18.32 -22.33 12.22
N LEU A 469 -17.46 -21.56 11.54
CA LEU A 469 -16.11 -21.18 11.98
C LEU A 469 -16.07 -19.86 12.78
N GLU A 470 -17.22 -19.41 13.32
CA GLU A 470 -17.30 -18.21 14.15
C GLU A 470 -16.57 -18.45 15.50
N GLY A 471 -15.47 -17.72 15.72
CA GLY A 471 -14.73 -17.82 16.97
C GLY A 471 -13.44 -17.00 16.98
N SER A 472 -12.74 -17.08 18.12
CA SER A 472 -11.36 -16.60 18.25
C SER A 472 -10.44 -17.80 18.43
N TYR A 473 -9.39 -17.87 17.62
CA TYR A 473 -8.49 -19.02 17.55
C TYR A 473 -7.05 -18.61 17.87
N VAL A 474 -6.28 -19.53 18.43
CA VAL A 474 -4.83 -19.39 18.67
C VAL A 474 -4.02 -20.32 17.75
N PRO A 475 -2.72 -20.05 17.53
CA PRO A 475 -1.90 -20.90 16.67
C PRO A 475 -1.80 -22.33 17.21
N GLY A 476 -2.13 -23.32 16.37
CA GLY A 476 -2.28 -24.72 16.75
C GLY A 476 -3.73 -25.17 16.97
N ASP A 477 -4.72 -24.27 16.96
CA ASP A 477 -6.14 -24.64 16.99
C ASP A 477 -6.59 -25.28 15.67
N GLU A 478 -7.62 -26.13 15.77
CA GLU A 478 -8.23 -26.85 14.65
C GLU A 478 -9.76 -26.77 14.72
N ALA A 479 -10.44 -26.64 13.59
CA ALA A 479 -11.91 -26.65 13.50
C ALA A 479 -12.40 -27.52 12.34
N LEU A 480 -13.41 -28.36 12.59
CA LEU A 480 -13.93 -29.37 11.65
C LEU A 480 -15.30 -28.95 11.08
N PHE A 481 -15.48 -29.06 9.77
CA PHE A 481 -16.77 -28.91 9.11
C PHE A 481 -16.93 -29.88 7.93
N THR A 482 -18.16 -30.32 7.66
CA THR A 482 -18.48 -31.26 6.57
C THR A 482 -19.69 -30.78 5.78
N ILE A 483 -19.64 -30.84 4.45
CA ILE A 483 -20.76 -30.45 3.58
C ILE A 483 -21.50 -31.71 3.10
N ARG A 484 -22.81 -31.78 3.39
CA ARG A 484 -23.73 -32.82 2.91
C ARG A 484 -24.73 -32.25 1.91
N ILE A 485 -24.94 -32.94 0.79
CA ILE A 485 -25.96 -32.63 -0.22
C ILE A 485 -27.03 -33.73 -0.18
N VAL A 486 -28.30 -33.35 -0.06
CA VAL A 486 -29.44 -34.28 -0.03
C VAL A 486 -30.37 -34.00 -1.20
N ASN A 487 -30.55 -34.95 -2.11
CA ASN A 487 -31.38 -34.78 -3.29
C ASN A 487 -32.77 -35.39 -3.10
N ASN A 488 -33.72 -34.59 -2.62
CA ASN A 488 -35.14 -34.97 -2.52
C ASN A 488 -35.97 -34.60 -3.77
N SER A 489 -35.31 -34.14 -4.85
CA SER A 489 -35.97 -33.77 -6.11
C SER A 489 -36.36 -34.99 -6.96
N GLY A 490 -36.98 -34.74 -8.13
CA GLY A 490 -37.26 -35.78 -9.13
C GLY A 490 -36.14 -36.03 -10.15
N TYR A 491 -34.97 -35.39 -10.01
CA TYR A 491 -33.94 -35.34 -11.05
C TYR A 491 -32.54 -35.67 -10.53
N THR A 492 -31.76 -36.39 -11.33
CA THR A 492 -30.31 -36.53 -11.11
C THR A 492 -29.60 -35.22 -11.46
N PHE A 493 -28.61 -34.85 -10.65
CA PHE A 493 -27.66 -33.78 -10.95
C PHE A 493 -26.25 -34.34 -11.03
N ASN A 494 -25.38 -33.74 -11.84
CA ASN A 494 -23.96 -34.06 -11.95
C ASN A 494 -23.16 -32.83 -11.53
N TYR A 495 -22.07 -33.02 -10.80
CA TYR A 495 -21.12 -31.95 -10.49
C TYR A 495 -20.57 -31.27 -11.76
N VAL A 496 -20.43 -29.95 -11.72
CA VAL A 496 -19.82 -29.17 -12.78
C VAL A 496 -18.31 -29.14 -12.55
N LYS A 497 -17.54 -29.71 -13.47
CA LYS A 497 -16.09 -29.75 -13.43
C LYS A 497 -15.48 -28.36 -13.16
N ASN A 498 -14.49 -28.31 -12.27
CA ASN A 498 -13.77 -27.14 -11.80
C ASN A 498 -14.69 -26.05 -11.20
N SER A 499 -15.84 -26.45 -10.60
CA SER A 499 -16.74 -25.49 -9.94
C SER A 499 -16.63 -25.46 -8.43
N PHE A 500 -16.02 -26.46 -7.81
CA PHE A 500 -15.66 -26.43 -6.40
C PHE A 500 -14.55 -25.40 -6.19
N TYR A 501 -14.78 -24.46 -5.29
CA TYR A 501 -13.80 -23.45 -4.91
C TYR A 501 -13.61 -23.40 -3.39
N GLY A 502 -12.40 -23.05 -3.00
CA GLY A 502 -12.00 -22.70 -1.64
C GLY A 502 -11.06 -21.50 -1.70
N GLY A 503 -11.28 -20.49 -0.86
CA GLY A 503 -10.54 -19.23 -0.96
C GLY A 503 -10.62 -18.36 0.27
N THR A 504 -10.09 -17.15 0.16
CA THR A 504 -10.33 -16.04 1.08
C THR A 504 -11.80 -15.61 1.01
N GLU A 505 -12.37 -15.20 2.13
CA GLU A 505 -13.52 -14.30 2.07
C GLU A 505 -13.04 -12.93 1.57
N SER A 506 -13.79 -12.24 0.70
CA SER A 506 -13.47 -10.86 0.33
C SER A 506 -14.48 -9.92 0.98
N ASN A 507 -14.00 -9.12 1.93
CA ASN A 507 -14.80 -8.11 2.64
C ASN A 507 -14.67 -6.72 2.00
N ALA A 508 -14.29 -6.65 0.72
CA ALA A 508 -14.09 -5.39 0.00
C ALA A 508 -15.37 -4.53 -0.14
N TYR A 509 -16.55 -5.10 0.14
CA TYR A 509 -17.84 -4.40 0.18
C TYR A 509 -18.06 -3.57 1.47
N MET A 510 -17.15 -3.66 2.45
CA MET A 510 -17.29 -2.99 3.76
C MET A 510 -16.94 -1.50 3.74
N TYR A 511 -16.27 -1.03 2.69
CA TYR A 511 -15.87 0.36 2.44
C TYR A 511 -15.93 0.63 0.93
N GLU A 512 -15.99 1.89 0.53
CA GLU A 512 -15.88 2.35 -0.86
C GLU A 512 -14.46 2.88 -1.16
N ASP A 513 -14.03 2.97 -2.42
CA ASP A 513 -12.68 3.50 -2.76
C ASP A 513 -12.48 4.96 -2.34
N THR A 514 -13.58 5.69 -2.12
CA THR A 514 -13.66 7.05 -1.58
C THR A 514 -13.50 7.13 -0.06
N ASP A 515 -13.64 6.02 0.67
CA ASP A 515 -13.53 6.01 2.14
C ASP A 515 -12.11 6.32 2.64
N PRO A 516 -11.98 6.90 3.85
CA PRO A 516 -10.69 7.21 4.44
C PRO A 516 -9.76 5.98 4.48
N LYS A 517 -8.48 6.23 4.24
CA LYS A 517 -7.44 5.20 4.36
C LYS A 517 -7.09 5.03 5.84
N TYR A 518 -6.70 3.81 6.23
CA TYR A 518 -6.32 3.50 7.60
C TYR A 518 -5.13 4.37 8.03
N GLN A 519 -5.27 4.99 9.20
CA GLN A 519 -4.25 5.86 9.78
C GLN A 519 -4.16 5.60 11.30
N CYS A 520 -2.95 5.71 11.85
CA CYS A 520 -2.73 5.69 13.30
C CYS A 520 -1.76 6.80 13.68
N VAL A 521 -2.23 7.73 14.53
CA VAL A 521 -1.53 8.95 14.94
C VAL A 521 -1.22 8.92 16.44
N ILE A 522 -0.25 9.72 16.86
CA ILE A 522 0.10 9.86 18.28
C ILE A 522 -0.96 10.70 18.97
N ASP A 523 -1.63 10.13 19.98
CA ASP A 523 -2.54 10.86 20.88
C ASP A 523 -2.08 10.68 22.32
N MET A 524 -1.28 11.62 22.81
CA MET A 524 -0.77 11.59 24.19
C MET A 524 -1.85 11.89 25.25
N SER A 525 -3.10 12.14 24.88
CA SER A 525 -4.23 12.20 25.83
C SER A 525 -4.81 10.81 26.12
N SER A 526 -4.74 9.85 25.20
CA SER A 526 -5.29 8.50 25.36
C SER A 526 -4.40 7.58 26.22
N ASP A 527 -4.98 6.52 26.80
CA ASP A 527 -4.27 5.53 27.62
C ASP A 527 -3.23 4.73 26.82
N THR A 528 -3.45 4.55 25.52
CA THR A 528 -2.53 3.88 24.58
C THR A 528 -1.44 4.82 24.06
N GLY A 529 -1.63 6.15 24.14
CA GLY A 529 -0.77 7.12 23.45
C GLY A 529 -1.05 7.23 21.95
N LEU A 530 -2.21 6.73 21.49
CA LEU A 530 -2.58 6.55 20.09
C LEU A 530 -4.05 6.88 19.85
N SER A 531 -4.34 7.36 18.64
CA SER A 531 -5.69 7.40 18.04
C SER A 531 -5.62 6.85 16.61
N ALA A 532 -6.68 6.22 16.12
CA ALA A 532 -6.70 5.59 14.81
C ALA A 532 -7.99 5.87 14.03
N THR A 533 -7.91 5.68 12.72
CA THR A 533 -9.02 5.71 11.76
C THR A 533 -9.04 4.38 11.02
N GLY A 534 -10.18 3.68 11.05
CA GLY A 534 -10.35 2.42 10.30
C GLY A 534 -10.58 2.67 8.81
N GLY A 535 -10.10 1.77 7.95
CA GLY A 535 -10.23 1.87 6.49
C GLY A 535 -9.26 0.99 5.71
N TRP A 536 -9.05 1.35 4.45
CA TRP A 536 -8.13 0.69 3.51
C TRP A 536 -6.66 0.93 3.84
N VAL A 537 -5.80 -0.08 3.68
CA VAL A 537 -4.35 0.18 3.59
C VAL A 537 -4.01 0.69 2.19
N ASN A 538 -3.48 1.92 2.11
CA ASN A 538 -3.33 2.63 0.85
C ASN A 538 -2.41 1.89 -0.13
N GLY A 539 -2.94 1.54 -1.30
CA GLY A 539 -2.21 0.83 -2.36
C GLY A 539 -1.93 -0.66 -2.11
N ALA A 540 -2.49 -1.28 -1.07
CA ALA A 540 -2.21 -2.69 -0.73
C ALA A 540 -3.24 -3.67 -1.30
N THR A 541 -2.80 -4.62 -2.13
CA THR A 541 -3.68 -5.63 -2.77
C THR A 541 -3.18 -7.05 -2.51
N GLY A 542 -4.02 -7.89 -1.91
CA GLY A 542 -3.73 -9.29 -1.62
C GLY A 542 -3.48 -10.16 -2.86
N PHE A 543 -2.89 -11.34 -2.66
CA PHE A 543 -2.63 -12.32 -3.72
C PHE A 543 -3.90 -12.79 -4.45
N ASP A 544 -5.05 -12.67 -3.80
CA ASP A 544 -6.41 -12.96 -4.26
C ASP A 544 -7.04 -11.81 -5.05
N GLY A 545 -6.36 -10.67 -5.17
CA GLY A 545 -6.90 -9.43 -5.74
C GLY A 545 -7.76 -8.61 -4.77
N SER A 546 -7.92 -9.04 -3.50
CA SER A 546 -8.70 -8.28 -2.51
C SER A 546 -7.88 -7.09 -1.99
N PRO A 547 -8.40 -5.85 -1.99
CA PRO A 547 -7.78 -4.75 -1.27
C PRO A 547 -7.80 -4.99 0.26
N ILE A 548 -6.74 -4.58 0.97
CA ILE A 548 -6.50 -4.98 2.37
C ILE A 548 -7.05 -3.94 3.36
N LEU A 549 -7.74 -4.42 4.42
CA LEU A 549 -8.54 -3.63 5.35
C LEU A 549 -8.07 -3.66 6.80
N ASN A 550 -8.24 -2.55 7.52
CA ASN A 550 -8.06 -2.44 8.98
C ASN A 550 -9.28 -1.73 9.59
N TYR A 551 -10.21 -2.46 10.22
CA TYR A 551 -11.55 -1.96 10.54
C TYR A 551 -11.66 -0.91 11.65
N SER A 552 -10.60 -0.64 12.42
CA SER A 552 -10.78 -0.05 13.74
C SER A 552 -10.11 1.30 13.96
N SER A 553 -10.93 2.27 14.40
CA SER A 553 -10.48 3.47 15.11
C SER A 553 -10.00 3.17 16.54
N ASN A 554 -10.37 2.01 17.06
CA ASN A 554 -9.67 1.28 18.11
C ASN A 554 -8.21 0.91 17.70
N PRO A 555 -7.08 1.52 18.14
CA PRO A 555 -5.76 0.93 17.88
C PRO A 555 -5.66 -0.56 18.29
N ALA A 556 -6.45 -0.98 19.29
CA ALA A 556 -6.55 -2.37 19.73
C ALA A 556 -7.57 -3.25 19.00
N GLY A 557 -8.32 -2.73 18.04
CA GLY A 557 -9.40 -3.45 17.36
C GLY A 557 -8.94 -4.36 16.23
N LEU A 558 -9.94 -4.87 15.49
CA LEU A 558 -9.78 -5.95 14.51
C LEU A 558 -9.45 -5.42 13.10
N GLY A 559 -9.13 -6.30 12.16
CA GLY A 559 -8.61 -5.95 10.83
C GLY A 559 -7.83 -7.07 10.15
N TRP A 560 -7.79 -7.03 8.81
CA TRP A 560 -7.19 -8.03 7.91
C TRP A 560 -5.71 -7.75 7.64
N GLY A 561 -5.25 -6.52 7.80
CA GLY A 561 -3.81 -6.19 7.80
C GLY A 561 -3.12 -6.68 9.07
N ILE A 562 -1.85 -7.08 8.97
CA ILE A 562 -1.04 -7.46 10.13
C ILE A 562 -0.74 -6.26 11.05
N ASN A 563 -0.38 -6.56 12.30
CA ASN A 563 0.10 -5.57 13.25
C ASN A 563 1.61 -5.39 13.14
N ARG A 564 2.10 -4.17 13.36
CA ARG A 564 3.54 -3.92 13.58
C ARG A 564 4.01 -4.61 14.85
N THR A 565 5.29 -4.98 14.88
CA THR A 565 5.90 -5.68 16.00
C THR A 565 7.25 -5.08 16.39
N ALA A 566 7.69 -5.36 17.61
CA ALA A 566 9.07 -5.12 18.06
C ALA A 566 10.09 -6.09 17.43
N ASN A 567 10.03 -6.26 16.10
CA ASN A 567 10.94 -7.08 15.32
C ASN A 567 12.39 -6.58 15.39
N ALA A 568 13.34 -7.39 14.92
CA ALA A 568 14.76 -7.06 15.02
C ALA A 568 15.15 -5.78 14.25
N ALA A 569 14.54 -5.55 13.08
CA ALA A 569 14.83 -4.42 12.22
C ALA A 569 14.27 -3.10 12.77
N LEU A 570 12.98 -3.03 13.12
CA LEU A 570 12.39 -1.81 13.70
C LEU A 570 13.01 -1.45 15.03
N ARG A 571 13.37 -2.44 15.86
CA ARG A 571 14.14 -2.13 17.07
C ARG A 571 15.54 -1.67 16.76
N TYR A 572 16.25 -2.22 15.78
CA TYR A 572 17.57 -1.69 15.40
C TYR A 572 17.48 -0.24 14.91
N LEU A 573 16.43 0.11 14.16
CA LEU A 573 16.15 1.49 13.75
C LEU A 573 15.96 2.38 14.99
N LEU A 574 15.01 2.03 15.87
CA LEU A 574 14.69 2.82 17.06
C LEU A 574 15.85 2.87 18.08
N GLU A 575 16.60 1.78 18.26
CA GLU A 575 17.77 1.68 19.15
C GLU A 575 18.98 2.51 18.63
N ASN A 576 18.93 3.11 17.41
CA ASN A 576 20.00 3.95 16.84
C ASN A 576 19.54 5.29 16.22
N TYR A 577 18.24 5.51 15.99
CA TYR A 577 17.70 6.67 15.25
C TYR A 577 16.35 7.19 15.82
N CYS A 578 16.07 6.95 17.11
CA CYS A 578 14.92 7.55 17.81
C CYS A 578 15.04 9.09 17.93
N ASP A 579 14.02 9.74 18.49
CA ASP A 579 14.17 11.11 18.98
C ASP A 579 15.09 11.11 20.21
N LYS A 580 15.97 12.11 20.35
CA LYS A 580 16.98 12.20 21.43
C LYS A 580 16.41 12.05 22.84
N GLU A 581 15.19 12.55 23.07
CA GLU A 581 14.49 12.46 24.36
C GLU A 581 14.00 11.04 24.71
N ASP A 582 13.98 10.14 23.73
CA ASP A 582 13.63 8.73 23.87
C ASP A 582 14.84 7.77 23.82
N GLU A 583 16.07 8.29 23.88
CA GLU A 583 17.25 7.44 24.01
C GLU A 583 17.17 6.54 25.27
N GLY A 584 17.41 5.24 25.08
CA GLY A 584 17.27 4.24 26.12
C GLY A 584 15.82 3.83 26.44
N SER A 585 14.81 4.32 25.70
CA SER A 585 13.44 3.83 25.81
C SER A 585 13.33 2.33 25.53
N ASN A 586 12.38 1.67 26.20
CA ASN A 586 12.15 0.24 26.02
C ASN A 586 11.31 -0.04 24.77
N PHE A 587 11.94 -0.03 23.59
CA PHE A 587 11.30 -0.36 22.29
C PHE A 587 10.77 -1.80 22.19
N LYS A 588 10.87 -2.63 23.25
CA LYS A 588 10.21 -3.95 23.34
C LYS A 588 8.86 -3.88 24.06
N SER A 589 8.54 -2.76 24.72
CA SER A 589 7.28 -2.55 25.44
C SER A 589 6.14 -2.26 24.46
N ASN A 590 5.05 -3.02 24.57
CA ASN A 590 3.76 -2.70 23.94
C ASN A 590 2.73 -2.17 24.96
N GLY A 591 3.15 -1.84 26.19
CA GLY A 591 2.28 -1.28 27.23
C GLY A 591 2.13 0.23 27.10
N GLY A 592 0.88 0.72 27.00
CA GLY A 592 0.56 2.15 26.97
C GLY A 592 1.35 2.94 25.92
N LYS A 593 1.77 4.15 26.29
CA LYS A 593 2.40 5.16 25.40
C LYS A 593 3.76 4.76 24.79
N SER A 594 4.27 3.55 25.05
CA SER A 594 5.38 2.96 24.28
C SER A 594 5.02 2.64 22.82
N GLN A 595 3.73 2.53 22.50
CA GLN A 595 3.30 2.16 21.14
C GLN A 595 3.47 3.30 20.11
N ARG A 596 3.60 4.56 20.57
CA ARG A 596 3.81 5.73 19.70
C ARG A 596 5.01 5.58 18.75
N PHE A 597 6.04 4.86 19.19
CA PHE A 597 7.27 4.57 18.42
C PHE A 597 7.04 3.78 17.13
N TYR A 598 5.85 3.19 16.97
CA TYR A 598 5.50 2.33 15.84
C TYR A 598 4.44 2.95 14.93
N THR A 599 4.11 4.24 15.13
CA THR A 599 3.30 5.04 14.18
C THR A 599 4.09 5.40 12.93
N ASP A 600 3.37 5.74 11.85
CA ASP A 600 3.95 6.17 10.59
C ASP A 600 4.80 7.44 10.73
N GLU A 601 4.36 8.35 11.60
CA GLU A 601 5.05 9.61 11.90
C GLU A 601 6.40 9.35 12.58
N TYR A 602 6.42 8.57 13.66
CA TYR A 602 7.64 8.32 14.44
C TYR A 602 8.63 7.43 13.68
N LEU A 603 8.15 6.36 13.04
CA LEU A 603 8.99 5.52 12.18
C LEU A 603 9.47 6.29 10.94
N GLY A 604 8.65 7.18 10.38
CA GLY A 604 9.04 8.06 9.28
C GLY A 604 10.19 9.01 9.64
N LYS A 605 10.16 9.62 10.84
CA LYS A 605 11.26 10.44 11.37
C LYS A 605 12.54 9.63 11.57
N ALA A 606 12.45 8.45 12.19
CA ALA A 606 13.60 7.57 12.39
C ALA A 606 14.20 7.05 11.07
N LEU A 607 13.36 6.70 10.08
CA LEU A 607 13.79 6.32 8.73
C LEU A 607 14.52 7.45 8.01
N LYS A 608 14.08 8.71 8.16
CA LYS A 608 14.78 9.89 7.59
C LYS A 608 16.21 10.01 8.11
N ARG A 609 16.41 9.96 9.43
CA ARG A 609 17.76 9.98 10.06
C ARG A 609 18.64 8.81 9.61
N ALA A 610 18.03 7.64 9.40
CA ALA A 610 18.73 6.44 8.95
C ALA A 610 19.16 6.47 7.47
N GLY A 611 18.68 7.41 6.65
CA GLY A 611 19.06 7.56 5.23
C GLY A 611 17.95 7.22 4.22
N TYR A 612 16.69 7.16 4.65
CA TYR A 612 15.53 6.90 3.79
C TYR A 612 14.65 8.16 3.62
N THR A 613 13.70 8.16 2.69
CA THR A 613 12.79 9.32 2.49
C THR A 613 11.69 9.41 3.54
N GLY A 614 11.33 8.31 4.20
CA GLY A 614 10.29 8.22 5.23
C GLY A 614 9.57 6.87 5.21
N ILE A 615 8.37 6.82 5.79
CA ILE A 615 7.61 5.57 6.00
C ILE A 615 7.29 4.78 4.72
N GLY A 616 7.17 5.44 3.56
CA GLY A 616 7.01 4.78 2.26
C GLY A 616 8.15 3.82 1.92
N GLN A 617 9.38 4.10 2.40
CA GLN A 617 10.56 3.24 2.23
C GLN A 617 10.77 2.23 3.38
N LEU A 618 9.76 1.96 4.21
CA LEU A 618 9.86 0.93 5.26
C LEU A 618 10.16 -0.47 4.69
N SER A 619 9.66 -0.82 3.49
CA SER A 619 10.00 -2.08 2.85
C SER A 619 11.45 -2.10 2.33
N ASN A 620 11.96 -1.01 1.74
CA ASN A 620 13.38 -0.84 1.41
C ASN A 620 14.26 -1.09 2.66
N TYR A 621 13.92 -0.48 3.80
CA TYR A 621 14.65 -0.65 5.04
C TYR A 621 14.68 -2.12 5.52
N TYR A 622 13.55 -2.82 5.46
CA TYR A 622 13.50 -4.25 5.79
C TYR A 622 14.31 -5.12 4.82
N ILE A 623 14.30 -4.80 3.52
CA ILE A 623 15.11 -5.47 2.48
C ILE A 623 16.61 -5.24 2.73
N ASP A 624 17.03 -3.99 2.95
CA ASP A 624 18.43 -3.65 3.17
C ASP A 624 18.95 -4.24 4.49
N TYR A 625 18.16 -4.17 5.57
CA TYR A 625 18.51 -4.77 6.85
C TYR A 625 18.72 -6.30 6.72
N TYR A 626 17.83 -6.99 6.00
CA TYR A 626 17.97 -8.42 5.71
C TYR A 626 19.21 -8.71 4.85
N ASN A 627 19.42 -7.94 3.77
CA ASN A 627 20.58 -8.07 2.89
C ASN A 627 21.91 -7.87 3.65
N ASN A 628 21.98 -6.87 4.53
CA ASN A 628 23.14 -6.57 5.37
C ASN A 628 23.39 -7.61 6.47
N VAL A 629 22.34 -8.17 7.09
CA VAL A 629 22.47 -9.18 8.16
C VAL A 629 22.80 -10.58 7.62
N GLU A 630 22.13 -11.02 6.55
CA GLU A 630 22.28 -12.37 5.99
C GLU A 630 23.30 -12.44 4.83
N GLY A 631 23.81 -11.30 4.34
CA GLY A 631 24.76 -11.23 3.23
C GLY A 631 24.14 -11.55 1.87
N THR A 632 22.92 -11.07 1.63
CA THR A 632 22.12 -11.37 0.43
C THR A 632 21.83 -10.12 -0.41
N ASN A 633 21.10 -10.27 -1.53
CA ASN A 633 20.78 -9.21 -2.48
C ASN A 633 19.33 -9.32 -3.02
N VAL A 634 18.38 -9.63 -2.15
CA VAL A 634 16.94 -9.71 -2.51
C VAL A 634 16.39 -8.32 -2.86
N THR A 635 15.33 -8.28 -3.68
CA THR A 635 14.76 -7.03 -4.24
C THR A 635 13.26 -6.85 -3.99
N LYS A 636 12.68 -7.76 -3.19
CA LYS A 636 11.28 -7.80 -2.78
C LYS A 636 11.18 -8.44 -1.38
N LEU A 637 10.20 -8.04 -0.58
CA LEU A 637 9.95 -8.65 0.73
C LEU A 637 9.48 -10.11 0.63
N GLU A 638 8.76 -10.49 -0.42
CA GLU A 638 8.31 -11.88 -0.58
C GLU A 638 9.44 -12.88 -0.83
N ASP A 639 10.62 -12.45 -1.27
CA ASP A 639 11.77 -13.32 -1.56
C ASP A 639 12.69 -13.57 -0.35
N LEU A 640 12.36 -13.01 0.81
CA LEU A 640 13.03 -13.34 2.07
C LEU A 640 12.78 -14.81 2.42
N ALA A 641 13.77 -15.44 3.05
CA ALA A 641 13.63 -16.82 3.52
C ALA A 641 12.42 -16.94 4.47
N PRO A 642 11.50 -17.92 4.30
CA PRO A 642 10.33 -18.05 5.17
C PRO A 642 10.69 -18.15 6.66
N SER A 643 11.83 -18.76 6.99
CA SER A 643 12.39 -18.79 8.35
C SER A 643 12.75 -17.42 8.92
N TYR A 644 13.14 -16.45 8.10
CA TYR A 644 13.35 -15.08 8.54
C TYR A 644 12.01 -14.36 8.77
N LEU A 645 11.00 -14.63 7.94
CA LEU A 645 9.68 -14.01 8.07
C LEU A 645 9.02 -14.30 9.42
N TYR A 646 8.91 -15.57 9.82
CA TYR A 646 8.25 -15.93 11.10
C TYR A 646 9.14 -15.80 12.35
N ASN A 647 10.48 -15.88 12.24
CA ASN A 647 11.38 -15.71 13.41
C ASN A 647 11.90 -14.27 13.60
N SER A 648 11.86 -13.41 12.57
CA SER A 648 12.37 -12.05 12.61
C SER A 648 11.31 -11.01 12.22
N LEU A 649 10.92 -10.92 10.95
CA LEU A 649 10.12 -9.79 10.43
C LEU A 649 8.77 -9.64 11.14
N PHE A 650 8.04 -10.74 11.31
CA PHE A 650 6.74 -10.77 11.99
C PHE A 650 6.85 -11.13 13.47
N ALA A 651 8.07 -11.26 14.02
CA ALA A 651 8.32 -11.65 15.40
C ALA A 651 8.45 -10.45 16.35
N GLY A 652 8.64 -10.73 17.65
CA GLY A 652 8.65 -9.72 18.71
C GLY A 652 7.27 -9.47 19.32
N ASN A 653 7.14 -8.45 20.18
CA ASN A 653 5.86 -8.09 20.80
C ASN A 653 4.97 -7.35 19.81
N ARG A 654 3.67 -7.66 19.77
CA ARG A 654 2.68 -6.93 18.97
C ARG A 654 2.53 -5.50 19.50
N MET A 655 2.61 -4.52 18.61
CA MET A 655 2.15 -3.14 18.87
C MET A 655 0.71 -3.02 18.38
N TYR A 656 -0.14 -2.26 19.07
CA TYR A 656 -1.55 -2.11 18.69
C TYR A 656 -1.64 -0.97 17.65
N VAL A 657 -0.87 -1.16 16.57
CA VAL A 657 -0.74 -0.31 15.39
C VAL A 657 -0.69 -1.27 14.20
N ARG A 658 -1.63 -1.16 13.27
CA ARG A 658 -1.61 -1.99 12.05
C ARG A 658 -0.54 -1.47 11.10
N GLU A 659 -0.02 -2.36 10.27
CA GLU A 659 0.92 -1.98 9.22
C GLU A 659 0.20 -1.18 8.12
N THR A 660 0.88 -0.17 7.60
CA THR A 660 0.40 0.75 6.56
C THR A 660 1.25 0.69 5.29
N ASN A 661 2.50 0.22 5.37
CA ASN A 661 3.33 0.03 4.19
C ASN A 661 2.75 -1.12 3.33
N PRO A 662 2.40 -0.88 2.05
CA PRO A 662 1.60 -1.82 1.29
C PRO A 662 2.33 -3.13 1.00
N GLU A 663 3.63 -3.11 0.68
CA GLU A 663 4.41 -4.34 0.46
C GLU A 663 4.51 -5.19 1.73
N VAL A 664 4.66 -4.57 2.90
CA VAL A 664 4.75 -5.29 4.19
C VAL A 664 3.40 -5.90 4.57
N VAL A 665 2.29 -5.19 4.37
CA VAL A 665 0.96 -5.72 4.70
C VAL A 665 0.49 -6.77 3.68
N GLU A 666 0.79 -6.58 2.39
CA GLU A 666 0.60 -7.61 1.35
C GLU A 666 1.36 -8.88 1.71
N LEU A 667 2.65 -8.77 2.07
CA LEU A 667 3.42 -9.95 2.48
C LEU A 667 2.78 -10.65 3.68
N GLY A 668 2.35 -9.91 4.70
CA GLY A 668 1.68 -10.49 5.87
C GLY A 668 0.42 -11.27 5.49
N TYR A 669 -0.48 -10.64 4.74
CA TYR A 669 -1.72 -11.24 4.25
C TYR A 669 -1.47 -12.47 3.36
N ASN A 670 -0.54 -12.35 2.41
CA ASN A 670 -0.20 -13.41 1.47
C ASN A 670 0.44 -14.60 2.18
N PHE A 671 1.34 -14.36 3.15
CA PHE A 671 1.97 -15.39 3.96
C PHE A 671 0.97 -16.10 4.89
N PHE A 672 0.00 -15.37 5.46
CA PHE A 672 -1.07 -15.95 6.26
C PHE A 672 -1.88 -17.01 5.49
N TYR A 673 -2.30 -16.71 4.26
CA TYR A 673 -3.13 -17.62 3.45
C TYR A 673 -2.35 -18.62 2.56
N ASN A 674 -1.06 -18.41 2.33
CA ASN A 674 -0.21 -19.34 1.56
C ASN A 674 0.68 -20.25 2.42
N MET A 675 0.92 -19.91 3.70
CA MET A 675 1.73 -20.70 4.64
C MET A 675 1.03 -20.94 5.98
N GLY A 676 0.43 -19.90 6.56
CA GLY A 676 -0.06 -19.89 7.93
C GLY A 676 -1.39 -20.62 8.17
N THR A 677 -2.28 -20.66 7.17
CA THR A 677 -3.62 -21.28 7.28
C THR A 677 -3.88 -22.27 6.15
N ARG A 678 -4.65 -23.32 6.47
CA ARG A 678 -5.00 -24.40 5.54
C ARG A 678 -6.33 -25.03 5.91
N ILE A 679 -7.04 -25.53 4.89
CA ILE A 679 -8.27 -26.31 5.03
C ILE A 679 -7.98 -27.71 4.52
N VAL A 680 -7.67 -28.62 5.44
CA VAL A 680 -7.13 -29.95 5.17
C VAL A 680 -8.27 -30.98 5.16
N PRO A 681 -8.45 -31.79 4.09
CA PRO A 681 -9.37 -32.92 4.12
C PRO A 681 -8.94 -33.98 5.15
N GLU A 682 -9.89 -34.60 5.86
CA GLU A 682 -9.63 -35.62 6.89
C GLU A 682 -8.83 -36.82 6.34
N ASP A 683 -9.09 -37.22 5.09
CA ASP A 683 -8.27 -38.17 4.33
C ASP A 683 -7.53 -37.43 3.21
N THR A 684 -6.27 -37.09 3.45
CA THR A 684 -5.41 -36.42 2.46
C THR A 684 -4.94 -37.36 1.34
N LYS A 685 -5.32 -38.64 1.33
CA LYS A 685 -4.81 -39.69 0.40
C LYS A 685 -3.28 -39.86 0.41
N GLY A 686 -2.60 -39.35 1.44
CA GLY A 686 -1.14 -39.31 1.53
C GLY A 686 -0.48 -38.05 0.95
N LEU A 687 -1.26 -37.08 0.48
CA LEU A 687 -0.78 -35.73 0.14
C LEU A 687 -0.35 -34.99 1.42
N SER A 688 0.59 -34.05 1.28
CA SER A 688 1.09 -33.23 2.38
C SER A 688 0.03 -32.22 2.81
N LYS A 689 -0.11 -31.98 4.12
CA LYS A 689 -0.95 -30.89 4.65
C LYS A 689 -0.59 -29.51 4.07
N SER A 690 0.69 -29.31 3.72
CA SER A 690 1.19 -28.08 3.09
C SER A 690 0.66 -27.85 1.66
N GLN A 691 -0.02 -28.82 1.05
CA GLN A 691 -0.65 -28.66 -0.25
C GLN A 691 -2.04 -28.01 -0.16
N PHE A 692 -2.67 -27.97 1.02
CA PHE A 692 -4.06 -27.53 1.22
C PHE A 692 -4.19 -26.12 1.86
N THR A 693 -3.18 -25.27 1.67
CA THR A 693 -3.25 -23.85 2.05
C THR A 693 -4.29 -23.13 1.18
N ILE A 694 -4.84 -22.01 1.67
CA ILE A 694 -5.91 -21.30 0.95
C ILE A 694 -5.45 -20.83 -0.43
N GLY A 695 -4.24 -20.29 -0.56
CA GLY A 695 -3.71 -19.92 -1.87
C GLY A 695 -3.60 -21.10 -2.86
N ASN A 696 -3.29 -22.31 -2.39
CA ASN A 696 -3.27 -23.49 -3.25
C ASN A 696 -4.69 -23.95 -3.64
N TRP A 697 -5.71 -23.73 -2.80
CA TRP A 697 -7.11 -23.94 -3.19
C TRP A 697 -7.52 -22.97 -4.30
N MET A 698 -7.18 -21.69 -4.17
CA MET A 698 -7.50 -20.67 -5.19
C MET A 698 -6.78 -20.92 -6.54
N ARG A 699 -5.53 -21.41 -6.51
CA ARG A 699 -4.78 -21.79 -7.73
C ARG A 699 -5.08 -23.21 -8.25
N ASN A 700 -5.99 -23.96 -7.60
CA ASN A 700 -6.30 -25.37 -7.90
C ASN A 700 -5.05 -26.31 -7.87
N GLU A 701 -4.11 -26.01 -6.98
CA GLU A 701 -2.84 -26.74 -6.80
C GLU A 701 -2.92 -27.87 -5.74
N THR A 702 -4.06 -28.00 -5.06
CA THR A 702 -4.27 -29.04 -4.02
C THR A 702 -4.36 -30.45 -4.60
N GLY A 703 -4.73 -30.57 -5.88
CA GLY A 703 -5.01 -31.84 -6.56
C GLY A 703 -6.32 -32.51 -6.15
N PHE A 704 -7.16 -31.86 -5.33
CA PHE A 704 -8.32 -32.49 -4.70
C PHE A 704 -9.58 -32.58 -5.58
N GLU A 705 -9.64 -31.80 -6.67
CA GLU A 705 -10.78 -31.73 -7.60
C GLU A 705 -11.29 -33.10 -8.07
N GLY A 706 -10.39 -34.05 -8.33
CA GLY A 706 -10.77 -35.41 -8.78
C GLY A 706 -11.54 -36.24 -7.75
N GLU A 707 -11.37 -35.97 -6.44
CA GLU A 707 -12.18 -36.60 -5.39
C GLU A 707 -13.58 -35.98 -5.37
N ILE A 708 -13.72 -34.67 -5.58
CA ILE A 708 -15.02 -34.00 -5.71
C ILE A 708 -15.79 -34.48 -6.95
N GLU A 709 -15.12 -34.60 -8.10
CA GLU A 709 -15.67 -35.19 -9.32
C GLU A 709 -16.15 -36.64 -9.10
N THR A 710 -15.43 -37.41 -8.30
CA THR A 710 -15.78 -38.80 -7.99
C THR A 710 -16.97 -38.91 -7.03
N LEU A 711 -17.04 -38.05 -6.02
CA LEU A 711 -18.09 -38.08 -4.99
C LEU A 711 -19.42 -37.48 -5.47
N LEU A 712 -19.38 -36.41 -6.27
CA LEU A 712 -20.57 -35.67 -6.74
C LEU A 712 -20.85 -35.86 -8.25
N GLY A 713 -20.17 -36.79 -8.91
CA GLY A 713 -20.33 -37.07 -10.34
C GLY A 713 -21.76 -37.46 -10.76
N GLU A 714 -22.50 -38.17 -9.90
CA GLU A 714 -23.93 -38.45 -10.09
C GLU A 714 -24.72 -38.37 -8.76
N VAL A 715 -25.34 -37.21 -8.52
CA VAL A 715 -26.21 -36.88 -7.37
C VAL A 715 -27.66 -37.28 -7.67
N THR A 716 -28.00 -38.54 -7.42
CA THR A 716 -29.28 -39.17 -7.76
C THR A 716 -30.42 -38.86 -6.76
N PRO A 717 -31.71 -38.90 -7.21
CA PRO A 717 -32.87 -38.73 -6.33
C PRO A 717 -32.95 -39.73 -5.17
N GLY A 718 -33.38 -39.23 -4.01
CA GLY A 718 -33.61 -40.01 -2.79
C GLY A 718 -32.34 -40.32 -1.97
N ASN A 719 -31.17 -39.85 -2.42
CA ASN A 719 -29.88 -40.14 -1.80
C ASN A 719 -29.22 -38.90 -1.18
N SER A 720 -28.30 -39.14 -0.25
CA SER A 720 -27.46 -38.16 0.41
C SER A 720 -25.99 -38.40 0.07
N TYR A 721 -25.27 -37.32 -0.23
CA TYR A 721 -23.88 -37.30 -0.65
C TYR A 721 -23.10 -36.44 0.34
N GLU A 722 -21.94 -36.91 0.78
CA GLU A 722 -21.10 -36.20 1.74
C GLU A 722 -19.75 -35.93 1.08
N LEU A 723 -19.33 -34.67 1.10
CA LEU A 723 -17.93 -34.34 0.93
C LEU A 723 -17.15 -34.87 2.14
N PRO A 724 -15.84 -35.14 2.00
CA PRO A 724 -15.00 -35.48 3.15
C PRO A 724 -15.05 -34.37 4.20
N GLY A 725 -14.82 -34.70 5.47
CA GLY A 725 -14.63 -33.69 6.49
C GLY A 725 -13.45 -32.80 6.14
N PHE A 726 -13.62 -31.50 6.31
CA PHE A 726 -12.58 -30.49 6.13
C PHE A 726 -12.19 -29.94 7.50
N LYS A 727 -10.90 -29.71 7.68
CA LYS A 727 -10.33 -29.21 8.93
C LYS A 727 -9.50 -27.97 8.70
N MET A 728 -9.95 -26.84 9.25
CA MET A 728 -9.12 -25.66 9.40
C MET A 728 -7.98 -25.97 10.37
N GLU A 729 -6.75 -25.64 9.99
CA GLU A 729 -5.59 -25.61 10.89
C GLU A 729 -4.88 -24.26 10.77
N ILE A 730 -4.53 -23.66 11.92
CA ILE A 730 -3.68 -22.47 12.01
C ILE A 730 -2.28 -22.93 12.44
N ASP A 731 -1.27 -22.76 11.60
CA ASP A 731 0.04 -23.36 11.86
C ASP A 731 0.89 -22.54 12.86
N PHE A 732 1.15 -23.16 14.02
CA PHE A 732 1.95 -22.60 15.10
C PHE A 732 3.39 -22.22 14.69
N LEU A 733 3.93 -22.77 13.60
CA LEU A 733 5.26 -22.44 13.10
C LEU A 733 5.30 -21.09 12.38
N TYR A 734 4.21 -20.73 11.69
CA TYR A 734 4.16 -19.58 10.78
C TYR A 734 3.42 -18.37 11.36
N ILE A 735 2.49 -18.60 12.30
CA ILE A 735 1.67 -17.54 12.90
C ILE A 735 2.30 -17.02 14.21
N SER A 736 2.78 -15.78 14.13
CA SER A 736 3.40 -15.01 15.21
C SER A 736 2.49 -13.90 15.77
N ASN A 737 3.01 -13.11 16.71
CA ASN A 737 2.32 -11.97 17.32
C ASN A 737 1.80 -10.89 16.35
N ALA A 738 2.36 -10.76 15.14
CA ALA A 738 1.86 -9.82 14.12
C ALA A 738 0.40 -10.10 13.72
N TYR A 739 0.01 -11.39 13.75
CA TYR A 739 -1.32 -11.88 13.37
C TYR A 739 -2.30 -11.95 14.55
N MET A 740 -1.87 -11.64 15.78
CA MET A 740 -2.79 -11.65 16.93
C MET A 740 -3.87 -10.58 16.74
N SER A 741 -5.15 -10.95 16.90
CA SER A 741 -6.33 -10.14 16.53
C SER A 741 -6.42 -9.77 15.04
N MET A 742 -5.76 -10.49 14.14
CA MET A 742 -6.09 -10.42 12.72
C MET A 742 -7.43 -11.11 12.47
N ASP A 743 -8.31 -10.44 11.72
CA ASP A 743 -9.49 -11.06 11.14
C ASP A 743 -9.12 -11.81 9.86
N TYR A 744 -9.81 -12.91 9.62
CA TYR A 744 -9.66 -13.72 8.42
C TYR A 744 -10.97 -14.49 8.20
N GLY A 745 -11.19 -14.94 6.97
CA GLY A 745 -12.40 -15.66 6.58
C GLY A 745 -12.15 -16.53 5.36
N PHE A 746 -13.03 -17.50 5.13
CA PHE A 746 -12.89 -18.45 4.02
C PHE A 746 -14.18 -18.54 3.22
N THR A 747 -14.06 -18.54 1.89
CA THR A 747 -15.17 -18.82 0.98
C THR A 747 -15.11 -20.26 0.49
N PHE A 748 -16.28 -20.89 0.34
CA PHE A 748 -16.43 -22.23 -0.25
C PHE A 748 -17.71 -22.30 -1.08
N GLY A 749 -17.71 -23.12 -2.13
CA GLY A 749 -18.90 -23.35 -2.94
C GLY A 749 -18.67 -24.38 -4.03
N LEU A 750 -19.74 -24.74 -4.75
CA LEU A 750 -19.71 -25.63 -5.92
C LEU A 750 -20.95 -25.46 -6.80
N GLN A 751 -20.90 -25.95 -8.03
CA GLN A 751 -22.06 -25.99 -8.93
C GLN A 751 -22.42 -27.43 -9.33
N LEU A 752 -23.73 -27.72 -9.35
CA LEU A 752 -24.32 -28.92 -9.93
C LEU A 752 -25.14 -28.55 -11.17
N SER A 753 -25.12 -29.40 -12.17
CA SER A 753 -25.93 -29.29 -13.39
C SER A 753 -26.91 -30.46 -13.46
N ARG A 754 -28.14 -30.23 -13.91
CA ARG A 754 -29.14 -31.29 -14.04
C ARG A 754 -28.73 -32.25 -15.16
N ASN A 755 -28.68 -33.54 -14.84
CA ASN A 755 -28.49 -34.58 -15.83
C ASN A 755 -29.76 -34.68 -16.67
N ASN A 756 -29.68 -34.21 -17.92
CA ASN A 756 -30.70 -34.43 -18.92
C ASN A 756 -30.24 -35.61 -19.78
N PRO A 757 -30.87 -36.80 -19.67
CA PRO A 757 -30.55 -37.92 -20.55
C PRO A 757 -30.69 -37.50 -22.02
N PRO A 758 -29.85 -37.99 -22.93
CA PRO A 758 -30.03 -37.73 -24.36
C PRO A 758 -31.44 -38.18 -24.77
N GLU A 759 -32.16 -37.33 -25.50
CA GLU A 759 -33.51 -37.68 -25.97
C GLU A 759 -33.46 -39.02 -26.73
N PRO A 760 -34.39 -39.95 -26.45
CA PRO A 760 -34.44 -41.20 -27.19
C PRO A 760 -34.62 -40.87 -28.68
N PRO A 761 -33.82 -41.48 -29.58
CA PRO A 761 -33.78 -41.08 -30.98
C PRO A 761 -35.19 -41.15 -31.58
N VAL A 762 -35.65 -40.03 -32.12
CA VAL A 762 -36.99 -39.90 -32.70
C VAL A 762 -37.21 -41.06 -33.68
N PRO A 763 -38.21 -41.93 -33.47
CA PRO A 763 -38.42 -43.07 -34.34
C PRO A 763 -38.68 -42.57 -35.76
N PRO A 764 -38.11 -43.21 -36.80
CA PRO A 764 -38.23 -42.72 -38.17
C PRO A 764 -39.71 -42.56 -38.53
N ALA A 765 -40.05 -41.40 -39.09
CA ALA A 765 -41.43 -41.06 -39.42
C ALA A 765 -42.04 -42.15 -40.32
N PRO A 766 -43.29 -42.60 -40.07
CA PRO A 766 -43.93 -43.61 -40.91
C PRO A 766 -43.96 -43.18 -42.37
N GLU A 767 -43.51 -44.05 -43.28
CA GLU A 767 -43.56 -43.77 -44.72
C GLU A 767 -45.01 -43.52 -45.16
N GLU A 768 -45.24 -42.42 -45.87
CA GLU A 768 -46.57 -41.99 -46.28
C GLU A 768 -47.14 -42.95 -47.36
N PRO A 769 -48.32 -43.56 -47.14
CA PRO A 769 -48.82 -44.61 -48.03
C PRO A 769 -49.34 -44.04 -49.35
N ALA A 770 -48.64 -44.34 -50.45
CA ALA A 770 -49.04 -43.94 -51.79
C ALA A 770 -50.44 -44.50 -52.18
N PRO A 771 -51.33 -43.70 -52.81
CA PRO A 771 -52.73 -44.08 -53.01
C PRO A 771 -52.95 -45.06 -54.17
N GLY A 772 -53.47 -46.26 -53.86
CA GLY A 772 -53.87 -47.28 -54.84
C GLY A 772 -54.90 -48.30 -54.30
N ASN A 773 -56.02 -48.44 -54.99
CA ASN A 773 -57.23 -49.23 -54.62
C ASN A 773 -57.23 -50.61 -55.35
N PRO A 774 -58.03 -51.67 -55.02
CA PRO A 774 -58.98 -51.90 -53.90
C PRO A 774 -58.89 -53.26 -53.12
N THR A 775 -59.46 -53.27 -51.88
CA THR A 775 -60.39 -54.26 -51.23
C THR A 775 -60.32 -55.78 -51.57
N PRO A 776 -60.43 -56.76 -50.61
CA PRO A 776 -60.87 -56.73 -49.18
C PRO A 776 -59.73 -57.20 -48.20
N ALA A 777 -59.83 -57.94 -47.06
CA ALA A 777 -60.88 -58.74 -46.38
C ALA A 777 -60.60 -59.06 -44.88
N ASP A 778 -61.51 -59.83 -44.24
CA ASP A 778 -61.37 -60.75 -43.09
C ASP A 778 -60.84 -60.29 -41.70
N THR A 779 -61.76 -59.66 -40.94
CA THR A 779 -62.13 -59.85 -39.52
C THR A 779 -61.85 -61.27 -38.93
N PRO A 780 -61.59 -61.51 -37.60
CA PRO A 780 -61.77 -60.66 -36.40
C PRO A 780 -60.61 -60.56 -35.37
N THR A 781 -60.80 -59.68 -34.37
CA THR A 781 -60.12 -59.66 -33.06
C THR A 781 -60.45 -60.90 -32.19
N PRO A 782 -59.63 -61.22 -31.16
CA PRO A 782 -60.13 -61.00 -29.79
C PRO A 782 -59.07 -60.48 -28.78
N THR A 783 -59.48 -60.34 -27.51
CA THR A 783 -58.86 -59.51 -26.45
C THR A 783 -58.28 -60.33 -25.29
N VAL A 784 -57.52 -59.68 -24.39
CA VAL A 784 -57.00 -60.15 -23.07
C VAL A 784 -56.01 -61.35 -23.10
N THR A 785 -55.16 -61.62 -22.11
CA THR A 785 -55.23 -61.38 -20.65
C THR A 785 -53.84 -61.22 -20.00
N ALA A 786 -53.77 -60.75 -18.75
CA ALA A 786 -52.52 -60.60 -17.98
C ALA A 786 -52.29 -61.73 -16.94
N ALA A 787 -51.02 -62.10 -16.72
CA ALA A 787 -50.46 -62.85 -15.59
C ALA A 787 -48.94 -62.51 -15.54
N VAL A 788 -48.28 -62.07 -14.45
CA VAL A 788 -48.16 -62.53 -13.04
C VAL A 788 -46.98 -63.49 -12.81
N LEU A 789 -45.94 -62.93 -12.16
CA LEU A 789 -44.87 -63.52 -11.30
C LEU A 789 -44.03 -64.73 -11.74
N GLY A 790 -42.72 -64.64 -11.43
CA GLY A 790 -41.78 -65.76 -11.35
C GLY A 790 -40.44 -65.33 -10.72
N GLU A 791 -40.03 -65.97 -9.62
CA GLU A 791 -38.70 -65.80 -9.00
C GLU A 791 -37.68 -66.76 -9.62
N SER A 792 -36.37 -66.46 -9.55
CA SER A 792 -35.35 -67.46 -9.15
C SER A 792 -33.92 -66.91 -9.03
N ALA A 793 -33.30 -67.20 -7.87
CA ALA A 793 -31.91 -67.64 -7.64
C ALA A 793 -30.67 -66.89 -8.22
N ALA A 794 -29.69 -66.69 -7.34
CA ALA A 794 -28.28 -66.41 -7.65
C ALA A 794 -27.40 -67.69 -7.53
N PRO A 795 -26.13 -67.67 -7.97
CA PRO A 795 -25.15 -68.72 -7.69
C PRO A 795 -23.96 -68.28 -6.80
N ASP A 796 -23.57 -69.14 -5.85
CA ASP A 796 -22.30 -69.04 -5.07
C ASP A 796 -21.13 -69.71 -5.80
N VAL A 797 -19.90 -69.18 -5.62
CA VAL A 797 -18.67 -69.99 -5.51
C VAL A 797 -17.71 -69.39 -4.46
N ALA A 798 -17.17 -70.26 -3.61
CA ALA A 798 -16.29 -69.98 -2.44
C ALA A 798 -14.79 -70.19 -2.81
N VAL A 799 -13.72 -70.02 -2.00
CA VAL A 799 -13.35 -69.35 -0.72
C VAL A 799 -11.82 -69.58 -0.56
N LEU A 800 -11.11 -68.75 0.23
CA LEU A 800 -9.94 -69.06 1.12
C LEU A 800 -9.02 -67.81 1.27
N GLY A 801 -8.59 -67.39 2.46
CA GLY A 801 -8.96 -67.80 3.83
C GLY A 801 -8.05 -67.21 4.93
N GLU A 802 -8.65 -66.92 6.10
CA GLU A 802 -8.08 -66.77 7.48
C GLU A 802 -6.81 -65.89 7.72
N ALA A 803 -6.69 -65.06 8.76
CA ALA A 803 -7.10 -65.26 10.16
C ALA A 803 -7.32 -63.93 10.96
N LEU A 804 -7.73 -64.04 12.24
CA LEU A 804 -8.01 -62.94 13.20
C LEU A 804 -7.35 -63.24 14.60
N PRO A 805 -7.59 -62.46 15.68
CA PRO A 805 -6.78 -61.34 16.19
C PRO A 805 -6.14 -61.67 17.58
N PRO A 806 -5.63 -60.70 18.41
CA PRO A 806 -6.51 -60.07 19.43
C PRO A 806 -6.11 -58.69 20.07
N GLN A 807 -7.14 -57.87 20.37
CA GLN A 807 -7.45 -57.16 21.66
C GLN A 807 -6.53 -56.13 22.39
N VAL A 808 -7.09 -54.91 22.57
CA VAL A 808 -7.38 -54.16 23.84
C VAL A 808 -6.28 -53.51 24.72
N GLY A 809 -6.48 -52.21 25.02
CA GLY A 809 -6.09 -51.51 26.28
C GLY A 809 -4.90 -50.52 26.18
N VAL A 810 -4.76 -49.45 26.99
CA VAL A 810 -5.54 -48.85 28.12
C VAL A 810 -5.30 -47.32 28.18
N LEU A 811 -6.17 -46.57 28.89
CA LEU A 811 -6.11 -45.11 29.20
C LEU A 811 -4.79 -44.58 29.83
N GLY A 812 -4.57 -43.27 29.67
CA GLY A 812 -3.84 -42.38 30.60
C GLY A 812 -2.93 -41.34 29.91
N GLU A 813 -2.80 -40.09 30.34
CA GLU A 813 -3.52 -39.28 31.34
C GLU A 813 -3.49 -37.78 30.93
N SER A 814 -4.31 -36.94 31.55
CA SER A 814 -4.43 -35.51 31.25
C SER A 814 -3.23 -34.64 31.65
N LYS A 815 -2.90 -33.63 30.83
CA LYS A 815 -2.32 -32.35 31.28
C LYS A 815 -3.07 -31.18 30.64
N GLY A 816 -3.28 -30.13 31.43
CA GLY A 816 -3.99 -28.91 31.01
C GLY A 816 -3.11 -27.93 30.22
N PRO A 817 -3.68 -26.79 29.80
CA PRO A 817 -2.99 -25.81 28.96
C PRO A 817 -1.81 -25.17 29.67
N GLY A 818 -0.67 -25.09 28.98
CA GLY A 818 0.46 -24.26 29.39
C GLY A 818 0.39 -22.93 28.64
N THR A 819 0.45 -21.81 29.37
CA THR A 819 0.59 -20.47 28.79
C THR A 819 1.93 -20.35 28.03
N GLY A 820 1.92 -19.70 26.88
CA GLY A 820 2.93 -19.79 25.81
C GLY A 820 4.32 -19.18 26.06
N ASP A 821 4.87 -19.23 27.27
CA ASP A 821 6.28 -18.91 27.53
C ASP A 821 7.16 -20.16 27.38
N SER A 822 7.64 -20.43 26.16
CA SER A 822 8.64 -21.48 25.90
C SER A 822 9.41 -21.24 24.60
N ALA A 823 10.72 -20.99 24.73
CA ALA A 823 11.64 -20.82 23.60
C ALA A 823 11.76 -22.11 22.75
N PRO A 824 12.05 -22.01 21.44
CA PRO A 824 12.08 -23.15 20.54
C PRO A 824 13.11 -24.23 20.93
N ILE A 825 12.77 -25.48 20.58
CA ILE A 825 13.34 -26.72 21.13
C ILE A 825 14.85 -26.91 20.87
N ALA A 826 15.46 -26.09 19.99
CA ALA A 826 16.91 -26.00 19.81
C ALA A 826 17.69 -25.81 21.13
N ALA A 827 17.10 -25.15 22.13
CA ALA A 827 17.70 -24.94 23.45
C ALA A 827 18.15 -26.23 24.15
N TRP A 828 17.46 -27.37 23.94
CA TRP A 828 17.78 -28.63 24.61
C TRP A 828 19.08 -29.27 24.12
N GLY A 829 19.47 -29.04 22.85
CA GLY A 829 20.76 -29.51 22.34
C GLY A 829 21.94 -28.81 23.01
N LEU A 830 21.85 -27.49 23.17
CA LEU A 830 22.88 -26.68 23.84
C LEU A 830 22.87 -26.89 25.37
N ALA A 831 21.70 -27.07 26.00
CA ALA A 831 21.60 -27.40 27.42
C ALA A 831 22.21 -28.78 27.75
N ALA A 832 22.05 -29.77 26.87
CA ALA A 832 22.68 -31.09 27.01
C ALA A 832 24.22 -31.01 26.90
N LEU A 833 24.75 -30.21 25.96
CA LEU A 833 26.19 -29.98 25.82
C LEU A 833 26.76 -29.17 27.01
N GLY A 834 26.05 -28.14 27.46
CA GLY A 834 26.41 -27.32 28.61
C GLY A 834 26.44 -28.12 29.91
N THR A 835 25.44 -28.96 30.17
CA THR A 835 25.42 -29.84 31.36
C THR A 835 26.50 -30.93 31.28
N ALA A 836 26.78 -31.50 30.10
CA ALA A 836 27.92 -32.40 29.92
C ALA A 836 29.27 -31.72 30.20
N ALA A 837 29.47 -30.48 29.75
CA ALA A 837 30.66 -29.69 30.04
C ALA A 837 30.78 -29.35 31.55
N PHE A 838 29.70 -28.90 32.18
CA PHE A 838 29.67 -28.63 33.63
C PHE A 838 29.96 -29.89 34.45
N LEU A 839 29.40 -31.06 34.08
CA LEU A 839 29.68 -32.33 34.74
C LEU A 839 31.14 -32.77 34.54
N ALA A 840 31.74 -32.55 33.37
CA ALA A 840 33.16 -32.81 33.12
C ALA A 840 34.07 -31.91 33.96
N VAL A 841 33.78 -30.60 34.04
CA VAL A 841 34.50 -29.64 34.88
C VAL A 841 34.34 -29.99 36.36
N TYR A 842 33.13 -30.32 36.81
CA TYR A 842 32.85 -30.71 38.20
C TYR A 842 33.56 -32.02 38.58
N ALA A 843 33.58 -33.02 37.69
CA ALA A 843 34.32 -34.27 37.89
C ALA A 843 35.84 -34.04 37.97
N MET A 844 36.40 -33.12 37.17
CA MET A 844 37.81 -32.73 37.26
C MET A 844 38.11 -31.94 38.55
N LYS A 845 37.23 -31.03 38.97
CA LYS A 845 37.34 -30.25 40.22
C LYS A 845 37.26 -31.18 41.45
N LYS A 846 36.37 -32.20 41.42
CA LYS A 846 36.27 -33.25 42.45
C LYS A 846 37.53 -34.12 42.52
N ARG A 847 38.09 -34.54 41.38
CA ARG A 847 39.36 -35.31 41.32
C ARG A 847 40.60 -34.55 41.81
N ARG A 848 40.59 -33.21 41.84
CA ARG A 848 41.65 -32.41 42.50
C ARG A 848 41.51 -32.37 44.02
N LYS A 849 40.30 -32.44 44.59
CA LYS A 849 40.08 -32.51 46.05
C LYS A 849 40.28 -33.90 46.67
N THR A 850 40.70 -34.91 45.91
CA THR A 850 40.98 -36.28 46.41
C THR A 850 42.47 -36.63 46.32
N LYS A 851 43.36 -35.64 46.53
CA LYS A 851 44.81 -35.83 46.44
C LYS A 851 45.66 -35.16 47.53
N ASP A 852 45.02 -34.50 48.49
CA ASP A 852 45.65 -33.93 49.69
C ASP A 852 45.07 -34.56 50.99
N ILE A 853 44.89 -35.89 50.96
CA ILE A 853 45.01 -36.83 52.09
C ILE A 853 45.69 -38.09 51.54
#